data_AF-A0A842B0S7-F1
#
_entry.id   AF-A0A842B0S7-F1
#
_cell.length_a   1.000
_cell.length_b   1.000
_cell.length_c   1.000
_cell.angle_alpha   90.00
_cell.angle_beta   90.00
_cell.angle_gamma   90.00
#
_symmetry.space_group_name_H-M   'P 1'
#
loop_
_entity.id
_entity.type
_entity.pdbx_description
1 polymer ?
#
loop_
_entity_poly.entity_id
_entity_poly.type
_entity_poly.pdbx_seq_one_letter_code
_entity_poly.pdbx_strand_id
1 'polypeptide(L)'
;MHNIQGHAQSLPHMSGMFIRNDLVASPEEAKQKQQKVWGHAQYQSISNNLAKAGMTVLIPQIAVNYIDANHQTFYYPTKRFQATDTASASEQAQLGYALQSAKDNNLGVYLPLQLSETTWFQALYNHFDSKENQAFLKESATFSIQIADEMMQLYESAYGAQIKGFYLPFEVDNANLYEGKALDRWIEYYLQPVTRHLRQLLPKGRIVTSPLLYTNLKQPSESDLSQWNTMWQNVFFRTELDTLMPQDGAGWESASADQLGAWYRSMADMITTSNADRKLQGRSATIELWNNPESYSMSGSNTMDITRLEKNMQAVEPYVQRHISFSAHSLMPMSEDFLAGQANNEAYYQAYTESQRIGYVPTKLVQKPKVTYDVQNQNNIEFHVTRVGDETGYVLYRTIAGKRIKIKELNAEKEQTTFTFTDNQVLPHANVRYELMAFDAYGNRSLPYTCELSLPATIADGISDFSKKITKVNAQALSTGLPVQTLTFAEQSEGFAYEGNTVVATRLTEHRPYVPWTEKREDYTVQEQIYTDAEGFAHLRLDLGKTQKIQAIGMSFVQDRNASIRIPATIQYEVDGHAYATAEQPSMPQIDFTKPVMGENTYQAGEYWYWGFPRTAARGRIVDIKIRLEYNVFLFMRELLVL
;
A
#
# COMPACT_ATOMS: atom_id res chain seq x y z
N MET A 1 30.62 -46.69 1.05
CA MET A 1 29.84 -45.99 2.09
C MET A 1 30.61 -44.72 2.45
N HIS A 2 30.27 -43.60 1.81
CA HIS A 2 30.84 -42.29 2.13
C HIS A 2 29.72 -41.42 2.67
N ASN A 3 30.01 -40.83 3.84
CA ASN A 3 29.18 -39.87 4.55
C ASN A 3 28.84 -38.68 3.65
N ILE A 4 27.56 -38.49 3.40
CA ILE A 4 26.99 -37.19 3.05
C ILE A 4 26.19 -36.76 4.28
N GLN A 5 26.85 -36.08 5.21
CA GLN A 5 26.15 -35.21 6.16
C GLN A 5 25.69 -33.99 5.36
N GLY A 6 24.48 -34.08 4.79
CA GLY A 6 23.76 -32.92 4.32
C GLY A 6 23.36 -32.11 5.55
N HIS A 7 23.93 -30.93 5.72
CA HIS A 7 23.30 -29.91 6.55
C HIS A 7 21.89 -29.69 6.00
N ALA A 8 20.86 -30.12 6.74
CA ALA A 8 19.51 -29.69 6.46
C ALA A 8 19.54 -28.16 6.49
N GLN A 9 19.23 -27.51 5.37
CA GLN A 9 19.23 -26.07 5.26
C GLN A 9 18.18 -25.55 6.25
N SER A 10 18.61 -24.87 7.32
CA SER A 10 17.69 -24.25 8.27
C SER A 10 16.88 -23.17 7.56
N LEU A 11 15.61 -23.01 7.94
CA LEU A 11 14.80 -21.88 7.47
C LEU A 11 15.51 -20.56 7.80
N PRO A 12 15.41 -19.53 6.95
CA PRO A 12 15.86 -18.18 7.29
C PRO A 12 15.23 -17.71 8.60
N HIS A 13 15.98 -16.94 9.37
CA HIS A 13 15.58 -16.56 10.73
C HIS A 13 15.42 -15.04 10.86
N MET A 14 14.32 -14.59 11.49
CA MET A 14 14.13 -13.18 11.79
C MET A 14 15.00 -12.77 12.97
N SER A 15 15.81 -11.73 12.79
CA SER A 15 16.68 -11.18 13.82
C SER A 15 15.98 -10.17 14.74
N GLY A 16 14.80 -9.66 14.37
CA GLY A 16 14.09 -8.64 15.13
C GLY A 16 12.83 -8.12 14.46
N MET A 17 12.15 -7.17 15.12
CA MET A 17 10.94 -6.55 14.59
C MET A 17 10.82 -5.06 14.94
N PHE A 18 10.00 -4.37 14.15
CA PHE A 18 9.54 -3.02 14.43
C PHE A 18 8.33 -2.98 15.37
N ILE A 19 8.21 -1.89 16.13
CA ILE A 19 6.98 -1.44 16.79
C ILE A 19 6.69 -0.01 16.31
N ARG A 20 5.54 0.18 15.65
CA ARG A 20 5.02 1.51 15.30
C ARG A 20 4.29 2.12 16.51
N ASN A 21 4.87 3.17 17.12
CA ASN A 21 4.46 3.70 18.42
C ASN A 21 3.09 4.41 18.38
N ASP A 22 2.80 5.15 17.31
CA ASP A 22 1.51 5.83 17.10
C ASP A 22 0.34 4.84 17.08
N LEU A 23 0.55 3.61 16.58
CA LEU A 23 -0.50 2.58 16.54
C LEU A 23 -0.84 1.95 17.89
N VAL A 24 -0.04 2.18 18.94
CA VAL A 24 -0.18 1.47 20.23
C VAL A 24 -0.34 2.39 21.43
N ALA A 25 -0.09 3.68 21.26
CA ALA A 25 0.08 4.60 22.37
C ALA A 25 -1.06 5.60 22.55
N SER A 26 -1.86 5.86 21.50
CA SER A 26 -2.88 6.91 21.49
C SER A 26 -4.06 6.59 22.42
N PRO A 27 -4.28 7.35 23.52
CA PRO A 27 -5.43 7.15 24.40
C PRO A 27 -6.75 7.50 23.72
N GLU A 28 -6.72 8.45 22.79
CA GLU A 28 -7.90 8.83 22.01
C GLU A 28 -8.34 7.67 21.11
N GLU A 29 -7.41 7.07 20.38
CA GLU A 29 -7.70 5.93 19.51
C GLU A 29 -8.14 4.71 20.34
N ALA A 30 -7.48 4.45 21.48
CA ALA A 30 -7.88 3.40 22.41
C ALA A 30 -9.33 3.58 22.87
N LYS A 31 -9.73 4.80 23.22
CA LYS A 31 -11.12 5.11 23.59
C LYS A 31 -12.08 4.90 22.42
N GLN A 32 -11.73 5.34 21.21
CA GLN A 32 -12.56 5.18 20.02
C GLN A 32 -12.79 3.70 19.68
N LYS A 33 -11.74 2.88 19.78
CA LYS A 33 -11.78 1.44 19.49
C LYS A 33 -12.23 0.57 20.67
N GLN A 34 -12.50 1.16 21.84
CA GLN A 34 -12.78 0.45 23.09
C GLN A 34 -11.66 -0.53 23.50
N GLN A 35 -10.42 -0.16 23.17
CA GLN A 35 -9.20 -0.90 23.45
C GLN A 35 -8.35 -0.16 24.49
N LYS A 36 -7.19 -0.73 24.83
CA LYS A 36 -6.20 -0.17 25.75
C LYS A 36 -4.91 0.14 25.02
N VAL A 37 -4.24 1.21 25.43
CA VAL A 37 -2.87 1.51 25.00
C VAL A 37 -1.88 0.49 25.55
N TRP A 38 -0.74 0.33 24.88
CA TRP A 38 0.34 -0.53 25.36
C TRP A 38 1.06 0.13 26.54
N GLY A 39 1.31 -0.67 27.58
CA GLY A 39 2.15 -0.30 28.71
C GLY A 39 3.39 -1.18 28.82
N HIS A 40 4.11 -1.04 29.92
CA HIS A 40 5.31 -1.83 30.21
C HIS A 40 5.09 -3.35 30.06
N ALA A 41 3.95 -3.87 30.52
CA ALA A 41 3.63 -5.30 30.44
C ALA A 41 3.51 -5.81 28.98
N GLN A 42 2.95 -4.99 28.07
CA GLN A 42 2.83 -5.33 26.65
C GLN A 42 4.21 -5.38 26.00
N TYR A 43 5.05 -4.36 26.22
CA TYR A 43 6.44 -4.37 25.74
C TYR A 43 7.24 -5.54 26.31
N GLN A 44 7.06 -5.87 27.59
CA GLN A 44 7.71 -7.02 28.21
C GLN A 44 7.28 -8.35 27.57
N SER A 45 5.99 -8.51 27.28
CA SER A 45 5.46 -9.68 26.59
C SER A 45 6.06 -9.81 25.18
N ILE A 46 6.07 -8.72 24.41
CA ILE A 46 6.63 -8.68 23.06
C ILE A 46 8.12 -9.01 23.10
N SER A 47 8.93 -8.32 23.91
CA SER A 47 10.37 -8.56 23.99
C SER A 47 10.73 -9.97 24.46
N ASN A 48 9.94 -10.57 25.36
CA ASN A 48 10.11 -11.96 25.77
C ASN A 48 9.81 -12.92 24.60
N ASN A 49 8.73 -12.69 23.85
CA ASN A 49 8.39 -13.51 22.69
C ASN A 49 9.42 -13.38 21.56
N LEU A 50 9.97 -12.17 21.33
CA LEU A 50 11.11 -11.96 20.42
C LEU A 50 12.31 -12.82 20.87
N ALA A 51 12.73 -12.70 22.14
CA ALA A 51 13.88 -13.44 22.67
C ALA A 51 13.68 -14.97 22.61
N LYS A 52 12.49 -15.47 22.95
CA LYS A 52 12.13 -16.90 22.81
C LYS A 52 12.19 -17.38 21.36
N ALA A 53 11.83 -16.53 20.42
CA ALA A 53 11.94 -16.81 19.00
C ALA A 53 13.38 -16.66 18.48
N GLY A 54 14.37 -16.35 19.34
CA GLY A 54 15.77 -16.17 18.96
C GLY A 54 16.10 -14.79 18.35
N MET A 55 15.14 -13.86 18.32
CA MET A 55 15.36 -12.51 17.83
C MET A 55 16.14 -11.69 18.87
N THR A 56 16.97 -10.76 18.40
CA THR A 56 17.86 -9.95 19.24
C THR A 56 17.70 -8.44 19.03
N VAL A 57 16.80 -8.00 18.17
CA VAL A 57 16.64 -6.59 17.80
C VAL A 57 15.19 -6.14 17.96
N LEU A 58 15.01 -4.95 18.53
CA LEU A 58 13.75 -4.22 18.59
C LEU A 58 13.94 -2.81 18.00
N ILE A 59 13.05 -2.38 17.10
CA ILE A 59 13.09 -1.03 16.54
C ILE A 59 11.74 -0.34 16.77
N PRO A 60 11.62 0.53 17.79
CA PRO A 60 10.53 1.51 17.80
C PRO A 60 10.66 2.37 16.54
N GLN A 61 9.59 2.56 15.76
CA GLN A 61 9.68 3.17 14.43
C GLN A 61 9.88 4.69 14.48
N ILE A 62 9.25 5.37 15.44
CA ILE A 62 9.27 6.84 15.57
C ILE A 62 9.44 7.26 17.02
N ALA A 63 10.29 8.26 17.27
CA ALA A 63 10.42 8.92 18.58
C ALA A 63 9.46 10.10 18.70
N VAL A 64 9.13 10.74 17.57
CA VAL A 64 8.23 11.90 17.51
C VAL A 64 7.37 11.80 16.25
N ASN A 65 6.06 11.95 16.41
CA ASN A 65 5.18 12.26 15.29
C ASN A 65 5.07 13.78 15.17
N TYR A 66 5.63 14.35 14.09
CA TYR A 66 5.65 15.78 13.84
C TYR A 66 4.50 16.16 12.91
N ILE A 67 3.47 16.78 13.49
CA ILE A 67 2.29 17.25 12.74
C ILE A 67 2.58 18.66 12.22
N ASP A 68 2.94 19.57 13.12
CA ASP A 68 3.41 20.92 12.78
C ASP A 68 4.31 21.52 13.88
N ALA A 69 4.68 22.79 13.73
CA ALA A 69 5.57 23.49 14.66
C ALA A 69 5.01 23.64 16.09
N ASN A 70 3.69 23.53 16.27
CA ASN A 70 2.99 23.66 17.56
C ASN A 70 2.39 22.34 18.04
N HIS A 71 2.26 21.33 17.18
CA HIS A 71 1.67 20.03 17.49
C HIS A 71 2.65 18.89 17.20
N GLN A 72 3.27 18.37 18.24
CA GLN A 72 4.24 17.27 18.16
C GLN A 72 3.93 16.24 19.24
N THR A 73 3.86 14.97 18.88
CA THR A 73 3.62 13.89 19.85
C THR A 73 4.94 13.17 20.13
N PHE A 74 5.51 13.38 21.32
CA PHE A 74 6.74 12.74 21.74
C PHE A 74 6.48 11.39 22.43
N TYR A 75 7.13 10.33 21.95
CA TYR A 75 7.05 8.99 22.53
C TYR A 75 8.09 8.73 23.62
N TYR A 76 8.64 9.82 24.17
CA TYR A 76 9.60 9.86 25.27
C TYR A 76 9.37 11.16 26.08
N PRO A 77 9.79 11.25 27.36
CA PRO A 77 9.49 12.39 28.21
C PRO A 77 10.43 13.56 27.92
N THR A 78 10.19 14.29 26.83
CA THR A 78 11.01 15.44 26.42
C THR A 78 11.00 16.55 27.48
N LYS A 79 12.17 17.15 27.70
CA LYS A 79 12.35 18.38 28.48
C LYS A 79 12.65 19.57 27.58
N ARG A 80 13.19 19.31 26.39
CA ARG A 80 13.60 20.34 25.42
C ARG A 80 12.43 20.94 24.66
N PHE A 81 11.38 20.15 24.40
CA PHE A 81 10.28 20.53 23.49
C PHE A 81 8.92 20.60 24.19
N GLN A 82 8.90 20.87 25.50
CA GLN A 82 7.66 20.89 26.31
C GLN A 82 6.61 21.88 25.80
N ALA A 83 7.01 22.95 25.10
CA ALA A 83 6.09 23.95 24.59
C ALA A 83 5.26 23.46 23.37
N THR A 84 5.75 22.44 22.66
CA THR A 84 5.16 21.91 21.43
C THR A 84 4.68 20.46 21.59
N ASP A 85 4.99 19.84 22.72
CA ASP A 85 4.59 18.47 23.05
C ASP A 85 3.11 18.39 23.43
N THR A 86 2.36 17.61 22.66
CA THR A 86 0.94 17.32 22.88
C THR A 86 0.68 15.91 23.40
N ALA A 87 1.74 15.13 23.64
CA ALA A 87 1.64 13.75 24.08
C ALA A 87 1.08 13.61 25.49
N SER A 88 0.25 12.59 25.68
CA SER A 88 -0.14 12.08 26.99
C SER A 88 1.02 11.40 27.72
N ALA A 89 0.87 11.20 29.03
CA ALA A 89 1.87 10.48 29.83
C ALA A 89 2.10 9.03 29.34
N SER A 90 1.10 8.37 28.76
CA SER A 90 1.26 7.04 28.18
C SER A 90 2.07 7.05 26.89
N GLU A 91 1.89 8.09 26.05
CA GLU A 91 2.68 8.26 24.83
C GLU A 91 4.13 8.58 25.17
N GLN A 92 4.37 9.52 26.09
CA GLN A 92 5.72 9.86 26.56
C GLN A 92 6.48 8.67 27.20
N ALA A 93 5.79 7.60 27.62
CA ALA A 93 6.42 6.46 28.28
C ALA A 93 6.89 5.36 27.30
N GLN A 94 6.46 5.37 26.04
CA GLN A 94 6.63 4.24 25.12
C GLN A 94 8.09 3.84 24.87
N LEU A 95 8.97 4.81 24.58
CA LEU A 95 10.39 4.52 24.36
C LEU A 95 11.08 4.00 25.63
N GLY A 96 10.67 4.51 26.80
CA GLY A 96 11.14 4.00 28.10
C GLY A 96 10.73 2.55 28.32
N TYR A 97 9.50 2.18 27.98
CA TYR A 97 9.03 0.79 28.05
C TYR A 97 9.81 -0.12 27.10
N ALA A 98 10.05 0.31 25.86
CA ALA A 98 10.83 -0.45 24.89
C ALA A 98 12.28 -0.70 25.34
N LEU A 99 12.95 0.33 25.88
CA LEU A 99 14.33 0.21 26.35
C LEU A 99 14.44 -0.68 27.60
N GLN A 100 13.50 -0.55 28.54
CA GLN A 100 13.46 -1.39 29.73
C GLN A 100 13.20 -2.86 29.36
N SER A 101 12.19 -3.14 28.53
CA SER A 101 11.91 -4.52 28.11
C SER A 101 13.04 -5.13 27.28
N ALA A 102 13.70 -4.33 26.44
CA ALA A 102 14.89 -4.77 25.71
C ALA A 102 16.05 -5.11 26.65
N LYS A 103 16.29 -4.32 27.69
CA LYS A 103 17.31 -4.62 28.71
C LYS A 103 17.01 -5.93 29.43
N ASP A 104 15.77 -6.14 29.84
CA ASP A 104 15.35 -7.32 30.59
C ASP A 104 15.39 -8.61 29.74
N ASN A 105 15.31 -8.49 28.42
CA ASN A 105 15.33 -9.61 27.47
C ASN A 105 16.60 -9.66 26.60
N ASN A 106 17.63 -8.88 26.92
CA ASN A 106 18.90 -8.80 26.19
C ASN A 106 18.77 -8.50 24.69
N LEU A 107 17.85 -7.60 24.33
CA LEU A 107 17.67 -7.11 22.97
C LEU A 107 18.47 -5.83 22.72
N GLY A 108 18.93 -5.64 21.49
CA GLY A 108 19.44 -4.37 20.99
C GLY A 108 18.32 -3.47 20.48
N VAL A 109 18.45 -2.16 20.69
CA VAL A 109 17.49 -1.14 20.26
C VAL A 109 18.16 -0.15 19.31
N TYR A 110 17.51 0.12 18.17
CA TYR A 110 17.85 1.25 17.31
C TYR A 110 16.90 2.40 17.64
N LEU A 111 17.44 3.51 18.14
CA LEU A 111 16.63 4.65 18.56
C LEU A 111 16.05 5.33 17.30
N PRO A 112 14.72 5.46 17.20
CA PRO A 112 14.13 6.17 16.06
C PRO A 112 14.29 7.67 16.18
N LEU A 113 14.20 8.36 15.04
CA LEU A 113 14.08 9.82 15.01
C LEU A 113 12.62 10.22 14.79
N GLN A 114 12.41 11.44 14.31
CA GLN A 114 11.08 11.98 14.01
C GLN A 114 10.57 11.56 12.63
N LEU A 115 9.26 11.64 12.47
CA LEU A 115 8.56 11.51 11.20
C LEU A 115 7.48 12.60 11.09
N SER A 116 7.49 13.33 9.98
CA SER A 116 6.36 14.14 9.51
C SER A 116 5.86 13.54 8.19
N GLU A 117 5.03 12.50 8.29
CA GLU A 117 4.75 11.58 7.18
C GLU A 117 4.11 12.30 5.97
N THR A 118 3.03 13.05 6.20
CA THR A 118 2.33 13.78 5.13
C THR A 118 3.21 14.82 4.45
N THR A 119 3.90 15.66 5.24
CA THR A 119 4.78 16.70 4.69
C THR A 119 5.97 16.10 3.96
N TRP A 120 6.51 14.99 4.46
CA TRP A 120 7.60 14.26 3.82
C TRP A 120 7.22 13.77 2.42
N PHE A 121 6.14 13.01 2.29
CA PHE A 121 5.71 12.48 0.98
C PHE A 121 5.30 13.60 0.03
N GLN A 122 4.62 14.64 0.51
CA GLN A 122 4.32 15.81 -0.31
C GLN A 122 5.59 16.51 -0.83
N ALA A 123 6.62 16.66 0.01
CA ALA A 123 7.88 17.27 -0.39
C ALA A 123 8.68 16.36 -1.35
N LEU A 124 8.64 15.05 -1.13
CA LEU A 124 9.26 14.02 -1.98
C LEU A 124 8.68 14.04 -3.40
N TYR A 125 7.35 14.02 -3.52
CA TYR A 125 6.66 14.06 -4.82
C TYR A 125 6.88 15.38 -5.57
N ASN A 126 7.16 16.46 -4.86
CA ASN A 126 7.57 17.73 -5.44
C ASN A 126 9.10 17.86 -5.59
N HIS A 127 9.83 16.74 -5.54
CA HIS A 127 11.28 16.65 -5.76
C HIS A 127 12.12 17.61 -4.90
N PHE A 128 11.58 17.99 -3.73
CA PHE A 128 12.13 18.98 -2.81
C PHE A 128 12.49 20.32 -3.51
N ASP A 129 11.75 20.72 -4.55
CA ASP A 129 12.20 21.80 -5.44
C ASP A 129 11.98 23.20 -4.87
N SER A 130 10.87 23.41 -4.16
CA SER A 130 10.53 24.71 -3.58
C SER A 130 11.45 25.10 -2.42
N LYS A 131 11.50 26.41 -2.10
CA LYS A 131 12.29 26.91 -0.97
C LYS A 131 11.76 26.36 0.36
N GLU A 132 10.45 26.20 0.45
CA GLU A 132 9.73 25.66 1.59
C GLU A 132 10.10 24.19 1.82
N ASN A 133 10.15 23.37 0.76
CA ASN A 133 10.55 21.96 0.88
C ASN A 133 12.04 21.82 1.24
N GLN A 134 12.91 22.70 0.73
CA GLN A 134 14.31 22.70 1.12
C GLN A 134 14.52 23.18 2.56
N ALA A 135 13.72 24.14 3.04
CA ALA A 135 13.72 24.56 4.44
C ALA A 135 13.25 23.42 5.34
N PHE A 136 12.15 22.73 4.97
CA PHE A 136 11.65 21.55 5.65
C PHE A 136 12.73 20.47 5.82
N LEU A 137 13.54 20.16 4.80
CA LEU A 137 14.65 19.20 4.92
C LEU A 137 15.68 19.64 5.97
N LYS A 138 16.08 20.91 5.96
CA LYS A 138 17.10 21.46 6.89
C LYS A 138 16.59 21.54 8.32
N GLU A 139 15.32 21.93 8.48
CA GLU A 139 14.63 21.99 9.76
C GLU A 139 14.44 20.59 10.33
N SER A 140 14.02 19.63 9.50
CA SER A 140 13.92 18.21 9.86
C SER A 140 15.28 17.64 10.28
N ALA A 141 16.37 18.01 9.60
CA ALA A 141 17.72 17.59 9.96
C ALA A 141 18.11 18.12 11.35
N THR A 142 17.88 19.41 11.56
CA THR A 142 18.15 20.08 12.84
C THR A 142 17.34 19.45 13.96
N PHE A 143 16.04 19.24 13.75
CA PHE A 143 15.16 18.64 14.74
C PHE A 143 15.56 17.20 15.07
N SER A 144 15.88 16.39 14.07
CA SER A 144 16.34 15.01 14.24
C SER A 144 17.64 14.91 15.05
N ILE A 145 18.59 15.83 14.82
CA ILE A 145 19.83 15.97 15.60
C ILE A 145 19.51 16.27 17.07
N GLN A 146 18.61 17.23 17.33
CA GLN A 146 18.25 17.63 18.68
C GLN A 146 17.52 16.53 19.46
N ILE A 147 16.68 15.74 18.78
CA ILE A 147 16.03 14.55 19.35
C ILE A 147 17.06 13.50 19.70
N ALA A 148 18.03 13.22 18.81
CA ALA A 148 19.08 12.25 19.09
C ALA A 148 19.92 12.64 20.32
N ASP A 149 20.32 13.91 20.43
CA ASP A 149 21.03 14.43 21.60
C ASP A 149 20.23 14.24 22.89
N GLU A 150 18.95 14.62 22.88
CA GLU A 150 18.09 14.51 24.07
C GLU A 150 17.87 13.05 24.49
N MET A 151 17.59 12.15 23.54
CA MET A 151 17.42 10.73 23.85
C MET A 151 18.69 10.11 24.43
N MET A 152 19.87 10.45 23.90
CA MET A 152 21.13 9.95 24.46
C MET A 152 21.36 10.50 25.88
N GLN A 153 21.10 11.79 26.12
CA GLN A 153 21.17 12.37 27.46
C GLN A 153 20.22 11.68 28.45
N LEU A 154 19.01 11.31 28.02
CA LEU A 154 18.01 10.66 28.86
C LEU A 154 18.34 9.18 29.13
N TYR A 155 18.85 8.46 28.13
CA TYR A 155 18.83 6.99 28.15
C TYR A 155 20.20 6.31 28.15
N GLU A 156 21.28 6.98 27.74
CA GLU A 156 22.60 6.33 27.61
C GLU A 156 23.09 5.73 28.94
N SER A 157 22.93 6.46 30.05
CA SER A 157 23.40 6.00 31.36
C SER A 157 22.72 4.71 31.84
N ALA A 158 21.44 4.52 31.49
CA ALA A 158 20.64 3.39 31.94
C ALA A 158 20.60 2.22 30.92
N TYR A 159 20.73 2.54 29.62
CA TYR A 159 20.45 1.65 28.50
C TYR A 159 21.53 1.65 27.41
N GLY A 160 22.70 2.26 27.64
CA GLY A 160 23.78 2.34 26.63
C GLY A 160 24.27 0.99 26.09
N ALA A 161 24.11 -0.10 26.86
CA ALA A 161 24.40 -1.44 26.39
C ALA A 161 23.36 -1.96 25.37
N GLN A 162 22.11 -1.52 25.48
CA GLN A 162 21.01 -1.89 24.60
C GLN A 162 20.99 -1.03 23.34
N ILE A 163 21.36 0.25 23.43
CA ILE A 163 21.37 1.17 22.28
C ILE A 163 22.43 0.73 21.27
N LYS A 164 22.01 0.25 20.09
CA LYS A 164 22.89 -0.25 19.01
C LYS A 164 23.08 0.74 17.87
N GLY A 165 22.34 1.84 17.88
CA GLY A 165 22.34 2.78 16.77
C GLY A 165 21.06 3.60 16.69
N PHE A 166 20.86 4.17 15.51
CA PHE A 166 19.71 5.01 15.19
C PHE A 166 18.99 4.50 13.95
N TYR A 167 17.68 4.65 13.93
CA TYR A 167 16.83 4.37 12.78
C TYR A 167 16.30 5.70 12.19
N LEU A 168 16.45 5.87 10.88
CA LEU A 168 15.97 7.02 10.12
C LEU A 168 14.57 6.69 9.55
N PRO A 169 13.48 7.32 10.05
CA PRO A 169 12.12 6.95 9.66
C PRO A 169 11.64 7.52 8.32
N PHE A 170 12.38 8.47 7.71
CA PHE A 170 11.97 9.01 6.41
C PHE A 170 12.24 8.00 5.30
N GLU A 171 11.15 7.51 4.75
CA GLU A 171 11.11 6.47 3.75
C GLU A 171 11.21 7.04 2.33
N VAL A 172 12.00 6.38 1.47
CA VAL A 172 12.06 6.66 0.04
C VAL A 172 11.77 5.37 -0.72
N ASP A 173 11.42 5.49 -1.99
CA ASP A 173 11.11 4.33 -2.82
C ASP A 173 11.85 4.38 -4.16
N ASN A 174 11.78 3.26 -4.88
CA ASN A 174 12.42 3.07 -6.18
C ASN A 174 11.64 3.70 -7.36
N ALA A 175 10.63 4.53 -7.11
CA ALA A 175 9.78 5.15 -8.13
C ALA A 175 9.84 6.69 -8.13
N ASN A 176 10.07 7.32 -6.98
CA ASN A 176 9.88 8.76 -6.79
C ASN A 176 11.18 9.55 -6.56
N LEU A 177 12.25 8.90 -6.10
CA LEU A 177 13.54 9.53 -5.87
C LEU A 177 14.63 8.58 -6.35
N TYR A 178 15.36 8.97 -7.40
CA TYR A 178 16.41 8.11 -7.94
C TYR A 178 17.65 8.85 -8.45
N GLU A 179 17.53 10.09 -8.92
CA GLU A 179 18.70 10.87 -9.36
C GLU A 179 18.46 12.39 -9.37
N GLY A 180 19.50 13.14 -9.72
CA GLY A 180 19.44 14.58 -9.94
C GLY A 180 19.27 15.41 -8.66
N LYS A 181 18.78 16.64 -8.83
CA LYS A 181 18.75 17.65 -7.76
C LYS A 181 17.92 17.21 -6.54
N ALA A 182 16.88 16.42 -6.75
CA ALA A 182 16.05 15.91 -5.66
C ALA A 182 16.87 15.03 -4.70
N LEU A 183 17.64 14.10 -5.26
CA LEU A 183 18.56 13.24 -4.52
C LEU A 183 19.65 14.06 -3.82
N ASP A 184 20.26 15.02 -4.53
CA ASP A 184 21.28 15.89 -3.95
C ASP A 184 20.75 16.69 -2.76
N ARG A 185 19.55 17.28 -2.88
CA ARG A 185 18.92 18.03 -1.78
C ARG A 185 18.65 17.15 -0.57
N TRP A 186 18.10 15.95 -0.77
CA TRP A 186 17.87 15.02 0.33
C TRP A 186 19.17 14.65 1.04
N ILE A 187 20.22 14.34 0.26
CA ILE A 187 21.54 14.01 0.81
C ILE A 187 22.14 15.21 1.56
N GLU A 188 22.20 16.39 0.95
CA GLU A 188 22.91 17.54 1.49
C GLU A 188 22.17 18.21 2.65
N TYR A 189 20.85 18.32 2.56
CA TYR A 189 20.07 19.08 3.53
C TYR A 189 19.58 18.22 4.68
N TYR A 190 19.45 16.90 4.50
CA TYR A 190 18.98 15.99 5.54
C TYR A 190 19.99 14.90 5.91
N LEU A 191 20.29 13.95 5.01
CA LEU A 191 21.04 12.75 5.40
C LEU A 191 22.46 13.05 5.88
N GLN A 192 23.21 13.89 5.17
CA GLN A 192 24.59 14.18 5.51
C GLN A 192 24.74 14.86 6.89
N PRO A 193 24.02 15.97 7.20
CA PRO A 193 24.13 16.59 8.51
C PRO A 193 23.67 15.64 9.63
N VAL A 194 22.56 14.92 9.45
CA VAL A 194 22.05 13.98 10.45
C VAL A 194 23.04 12.85 10.68
N THR A 195 23.42 12.10 9.63
CA THR A 195 24.28 10.92 9.79
C THR A 195 25.67 11.26 10.32
N ARG A 196 26.24 12.41 9.95
CA ARG A 196 27.50 12.91 10.52
C ARG A 196 27.39 13.14 12.03
N HIS A 197 26.30 13.77 12.48
CA HIS A 197 26.06 14.01 13.90
C HIS A 197 25.87 12.70 14.67
N LEU A 198 25.02 11.80 14.15
CA LEU A 198 24.78 10.50 14.78
C LEU A 198 26.06 9.66 14.92
N ARG A 199 26.95 9.72 13.93
CA ARG A 199 28.27 9.07 14.00
C ARG A 199 29.14 9.67 15.10
N GLN A 200 29.10 10.97 15.33
CA GLN A 200 29.84 11.60 16.44
C GLN A 200 29.25 11.21 17.79
N LEU A 201 27.91 11.16 17.87
CA LEU A 201 27.18 10.86 19.08
C LEU A 201 27.34 9.39 19.51
N LEU A 202 27.36 8.45 18.55
CA LEU A 202 27.57 7.03 18.82
C LEU A 202 28.52 6.41 17.78
N PRO A 203 29.86 6.57 17.93
CA PRO A 203 30.85 6.18 16.93
C PRO A 203 30.81 4.71 16.49
N LYS A 204 30.37 3.80 17.38
CA LYS A 204 30.25 2.37 17.11
C LYS A 204 28.82 1.93 16.76
N GLY A 205 27.84 2.82 16.82
CA GLY A 205 26.46 2.52 16.50
C GLY A 205 26.25 2.43 14.99
N ARG A 206 25.24 1.67 14.55
CA ARG A 206 24.83 1.66 13.15
C ARG A 206 23.75 2.71 12.90
N ILE A 207 23.77 3.31 11.72
CA ILE A 207 22.69 4.16 11.23
C ILE A 207 21.90 3.35 10.19
N VAL A 208 20.61 3.14 10.45
CA VAL A 208 19.74 2.23 9.70
C VAL A 208 18.64 3.01 8.99
N THR A 209 18.35 2.64 7.74
CA THR A 209 17.17 3.12 6.99
C THR A 209 16.43 1.93 6.38
N SER A 210 15.12 2.09 6.18
CA SER A 210 14.25 1.05 5.61
C SER A 210 13.39 1.59 4.45
N PRO A 211 13.96 1.76 3.25
CA PRO A 211 13.23 2.28 2.09
C PRO A 211 12.27 1.24 1.50
N LEU A 212 11.31 1.65 0.68
CA LEU A 212 10.34 0.75 0.06
C LEU A 212 10.82 0.24 -1.29
N LEU A 213 10.62 -1.05 -1.53
CA LEU A 213 10.86 -1.67 -2.82
C LEU A 213 9.53 -2.00 -3.52
N TYR A 214 9.12 -1.17 -4.48
CA TYR A 214 7.96 -1.46 -5.32
C TYR A 214 8.35 -2.23 -6.57
N THR A 215 7.98 -3.52 -6.64
CA THR A 215 8.25 -4.33 -7.84
C THR A 215 7.06 -4.41 -8.79
N ASN A 216 5.84 -4.10 -8.30
CA ASN A 216 4.58 -4.31 -9.02
C ASN A 216 4.46 -5.74 -9.61
N LEU A 217 5.03 -6.72 -8.91
CA LEU A 217 5.10 -8.14 -9.31
C LEU A 217 5.78 -8.38 -10.68
N LYS A 218 6.63 -7.46 -11.14
CA LYS A 218 7.42 -7.60 -12.36
C LYS A 218 8.87 -7.92 -12.04
N GLN A 219 9.50 -8.74 -12.89
CA GLN A 219 10.96 -8.87 -12.85
C GLN A 219 11.59 -7.50 -13.12
N PRO A 220 12.61 -7.08 -12.35
CA PRO A 220 13.27 -5.82 -12.61
C PRO A 220 14.03 -5.87 -13.94
N SER A 221 13.99 -4.78 -14.69
CA SER A 221 14.88 -4.56 -15.81
C SER A 221 16.28 -4.16 -15.33
N GLU A 222 17.28 -4.24 -16.21
CA GLU A 222 18.63 -3.73 -15.92
C GLU A 222 18.61 -2.23 -15.54
N SER A 223 17.71 -1.46 -16.16
CA SER A 223 17.53 -0.04 -15.85
C SER A 223 17.02 0.17 -14.42
N ASP A 224 16.03 -0.62 -14.00
CA ASP A 224 15.46 -0.51 -12.64
C ASP A 224 16.53 -0.80 -11.59
N LEU A 225 17.31 -1.87 -11.81
CA LEU A 225 18.41 -2.26 -10.93
C LEU A 225 19.52 -1.21 -10.90
N SER A 226 19.93 -0.70 -12.06
CA SER A 226 21.00 0.30 -12.17
C SER A 226 20.63 1.62 -11.53
N GLN A 227 19.39 2.07 -11.71
CA GLN A 227 18.87 3.31 -11.15
C GLN A 227 18.88 3.25 -9.61
N TRP A 228 18.34 2.19 -9.03
CA TRP A 228 18.35 1.97 -7.58
C TRP A 228 19.77 1.90 -7.01
N ASN A 229 20.65 1.12 -7.64
CA ASN A 229 22.03 0.98 -7.20
C ASN A 229 22.80 2.30 -7.27
N THR A 230 22.61 3.08 -8.32
CA THR A 230 23.27 4.39 -8.48
C THR A 230 22.84 5.36 -7.40
N MET A 231 21.53 5.41 -7.09
CA MET A 231 21.03 6.23 -5.99
C MET A 231 21.72 5.87 -4.67
N TRP A 232 21.69 4.60 -4.29
CA TRP A 232 22.22 4.17 -3.00
C TRP A 232 23.74 4.26 -2.92
N GLN A 233 24.47 4.00 -4.01
CA GLN A 233 25.92 4.28 -4.07
C GLN A 233 26.22 5.74 -3.77
N ASN A 234 25.46 6.67 -4.36
CA ASN A 234 25.63 8.11 -4.12
C ASN A 234 25.35 8.47 -2.64
N VAL A 235 24.28 7.93 -2.07
CA VAL A 235 23.95 8.08 -0.65
C VAL A 235 25.10 7.55 0.23
N PHE A 236 25.58 6.33 0.01
CA PHE A 236 26.64 5.72 0.83
C PHE A 236 27.98 6.42 0.70
N PHE A 237 28.32 6.92 -0.49
CA PHE A 237 29.55 7.66 -0.72
C PHE A 237 29.58 8.98 0.08
N ARG A 238 28.44 9.65 0.23
CA ARG A 238 28.34 11.02 0.77
C ARG A 238 27.89 11.11 2.24
N THR A 239 27.45 10.00 2.84
CA THR A 239 26.84 9.96 4.17
C THR A 239 27.46 8.87 5.06
N GLU A 240 27.20 8.93 6.37
CA GLU A 240 27.65 7.93 7.36
C GLU A 240 26.66 6.76 7.54
N LEU A 241 25.67 6.61 6.64
CA LEU A 241 24.62 5.59 6.73
C LEU A 241 25.17 4.15 6.59
N ASP A 242 24.91 3.23 7.51
CA ASP A 242 25.59 1.92 7.52
C ASP A 242 24.73 0.75 7.05
N THR A 243 23.43 0.94 6.88
CA THR A 243 22.54 -0.18 6.63
C THR A 243 21.48 0.20 5.62
N LEU A 244 21.40 -0.60 4.55
CA LEU A 244 20.24 -0.64 3.67
C LEU A 244 19.34 -1.77 4.15
N MET A 245 18.10 -1.48 4.52
CA MET A 245 17.13 -2.50 4.94
C MET A 245 15.81 -2.35 4.19
N PRO A 246 15.75 -2.65 2.89
CA PRO A 246 14.55 -2.41 2.10
C PRO A 246 13.36 -3.19 2.66
N GLN A 247 12.20 -2.53 2.73
CA GLN A 247 10.92 -3.20 2.88
C GLN A 247 10.72 -4.05 1.63
N ASP A 248 10.50 -5.36 1.79
CA ASP A 248 10.43 -6.27 0.65
C ASP A 248 9.16 -6.09 -0.20
N GLY A 249 8.19 -5.31 0.27
CA GLY A 249 6.95 -5.00 -0.43
C GLY A 249 6.00 -6.19 -0.56
N ALA A 250 6.30 -7.30 0.12
CA ALA A 250 5.53 -8.53 0.00
C ALA A 250 4.22 -8.48 0.80
N GLY A 251 4.19 -7.78 1.93
CA GLY A 251 2.98 -7.56 2.72
C GLY A 251 2.05 -6.52 2.09
N TRP A 252 2.61 -5.53 1.39
CA TRP A 252 1.90 -4.62 0.49
C TRP A 252 1.43 -5.30 -0.81
N GLU A 253 1.69 -6.60 -0.97
CA GLU A 253 1.28 -7.39 -2.14
C GLU A 253 1.91 -6.90 -3.47
N SER A 254 2.99 -6.12 -3.40
CA SER A 254 3.68 -5.56 -4.57
C SER A 254 4.90 -6.37 -5.00
N ALA A 255 5.32 -7.34 -4.20
CA ALA A 255 6.44 -8.23 -4.47
C ALA A 255 6.19 -9.65 -3.96
N SER A 256 6.99 -10.58 -4.44
CA SER A 256 7.06 -11.96 -3.96
C SER A 256 8.47 -12.51 -4.16
N ALA A 257 8.73 -13.69 -3.58
CA ALA A 257 9.96 -14.46 -3.77
C ALA A 257 10.47 -14.51 -5.23
N ASP A 258 9.54 -14.48 -6.20
CA ASP A 258 9.87 -14.57 -7.62
C ASP A 258 10.69 -13.35 -8.10
N GLN A 259 10.44 -12.15 -7.57
CA GLN A 259 11.15 -10.90 -7.95
C GLN A 259 12.31 -10.56 -7.01
N LEU A 260 12.19 -10.91 -5.73
CA LEU A 260 13.09 -10.44 -4.68
C LEU A 260 14.56 -10.83 -4.89
N GLY A 261 14.80 -12.06 -5.37
CA GLY A 261 16.18 -12.56 -5.54
C GLY A 261 17.03 -11.73 -6.52
N ALA A 262 16.41 -11.17 -7.58
CA ALA A 262 17.13 -10.33 -8.55
C ALA A 262 17.53 -8.97 -7.95
N TRP A 263 16.60 -8.33 -7.25
CA TRP A 263 16.84 -7.08 -6.53
C TRP A 263 17.94 -7.22 -5.48
N TYR A 264 17.83 -8.23 -4.60
CA TYR A 264 18.76 -8.41 -3.49
C TYR A 264 20.17 -8.81 -3.93
N ARG A 265 20.31 -9.59 -5.00
CA ARG A 265 21.61 -9.86 -5.62
C ARG A 265 22.28 -8.57 -6.11
N SER A 266 21.54 -7.77 -6.86
CA SER A 266 22.02 -6.49 -7.38
C SER A 266 22.45 -5.52 -6.26
N MET A 267 21.67 -5.47 -5.18
CA MET A 267 22.02 -4.68 -3.99
C MET A 267 23.27 -5.21 -3.29
N ALA A 268 23.45 -6.53 -3.16
CA ALA A 268 24.65 -7.11 -2.56
C ALA A 268 25.93 -6.76 -3.33
N ASP A 269 25.87 -6.78 -4.67
CA ASP A 269 26.98 -6.34 -5.52
C ASP A 269 27.26 -4.84 -5.32
N MET A 270 26.22 -4.01 -5.29
CA MET A 270 26.32 -2.58 -5.02
C MET A 270 26.94 -2.28 -3.65
N ILE A 271 26.60 -3.06 -2.61
CA ILE A 271 27.15 -2.92 -1.25
C ILE A 271 28.63 -3.27 -1.24
N THR A 272 29.04 -4.29 -1.99
CA THR A 272 30.44 -4.69 -2.11
C THR A 272 31.27 -3.53 -2.68
N THR A 273 30.80 -2.90 -3.77
CA THR A 273 31.45 -1.72 -4.35
C THR A 273 31.48 -0.55 -3.36
N SER A 274 30.35 -0.23 -2.73
CA SER A 274 30.25 0.89 -1.79
C SER A 274 31.18 0.72 -0.57
N ASN A 275 31.38 -0.52 -0.12
CA ASN A 275 32.32 -0.84 0.96
C ASN A 275 33.79 -0.67 0.55
N ALA A 276 34.14 -0.96 -0.71
CA ALA A 276 35.46 -0.67 -1.24
C ALA A 276 35.74 0.83 -1.24
N ASP A 277 34.77 1.64 -1.67
CA ASP A 277 34.87 3.11 -1.66
C ASP A 277 35.03 3.66 -0.24
N ARG A 278 34.24 3.16 0.72
CA ARG A 278 34.37 3.55 2.13
C ARG A 278 35.75 3.28 2.70
N LYS A 279 36.35 2.13 2.36
CA LYS A 279 37.69 1.78 2.78
C LYS A 279 38.73 2.77 2.23
N LEU A 280 38.57 3.19 0.97
CA LEU A 280 39.42 4.24 0.36
C LEU A 280 39.23 5.61 1.01
N GLN A 281 38.02 5.92 1.49
CA GLN A 281 37.72 7.13 2.26
C GLN A 281 38.18 7.06 3.73
N GLY A 282 38.78 5.95 4.18
CA GLY A 282 39.24 5.77 5.55
C GLY A 282 38.12 5.58 6.59
N ARG A 283 36.90 5.23 6.16
CA ARG A 283 35.78 4.95 7.06
C ARG A 283 35.88 3.52 7.61
N SER A 284 35.68 3.36 8.91
CA SER A 284 35.80 2.06 9.59
C SER A 284 34.52 1.21 9.56
N ALA A 285 33.35 1.83 9.40
CA ALA A 285 32.07 1.13 9.38
C ALA A 285 31.73 0.60 7.98
N THR A 286 31.45 -0.69 7.89
CA THR A 286 30.97 -1.33 6.65
C THR A 286 29.46 -1.18 6.53
N ILE A 287 29.01 -1.03 5.29
CA ILE A 287 27.60 -1.06 4.93
C ILE A 287 27.13 -2.51 4.95
N GLU A 288 25.98 -2.77 5.58
CA GLU A 288 25.29 -4.06 5.56
C GLU A 288 23.98 -3.95 4.77
N LEU A 289 23.61 -5.05 4.11
CA LEU A 289 22.29 -5.26 3.53
C LEU A 289 21.47 -6.14 4.46
N TRP A 290 20.38 -5.60 4.98
CA TRP A 290 19.37 -6.36 5.71
C TRP A 290 18.11 -6.45 4.87
N ASN A 291 17.21 -7.38 5.21
CA ASN A 291 15.85 -7.42 4.69
C ASN A 291 14.89 -6.90 5.75
N ASN A 292 13.90 -6.10 5.36
CA ASN A 292 12.69 -5.92 6.13
C ASN A 292 11.56 -6.76 5.49
N PRO A 293 11.42 -8.04 5.87
CA PRO A 293 10.32 -8.85 5.39
C PRO A 293 9.02 -8.38 6.04
N GLU A 294 8.08 -7.91 5.23
CA GLU A 294 6.78 -7.49 5.73
C GLU A 294 5.98 -8.73 6.19
N SER A 295 5.72 -8.84 7.49
CA SER A 295 4.96 -9.97 8.07
C SER A 295 3.45 -9.75 8.06
N TYR A 296 2.99 -8.56 7.63
CA TYR A 296 1.58 -8.28 7.41
C TYR A 296 1.11 -8.73 6.03
N SER A 297 -0.20 -8.76 5.80
CA SER A 297 -0.78 -8.90 4.45
C SER A 297 -1.93 -7.93 4.27
N MET A 298 -1.88 -7.16 3.18
CA MET A 298 -2.99 -6.30 2.74
C MET A 298 -4.09 -7.06 2.01
N SER A 299 -3.95 -8.37 1.81
CA SER A 299 -4.94 -9.13 1.07
C SER A 299 -6.24 -9.41 1.84
N GLY A 300 -6.27 -9.07 3.14
CA GLY A 300 -7.42 -9.13 4.04
C GLY A 300 -7.20 -9.96 5.31
N SER A 301 -6.08 -10.66 5.41
CA SER A 301 -5.68 -11.50 6.56
C SER A 301 -4.78 -10.79 7.58
N ASN A 302 -4.42 -9.52 7.37
CA ASN A 302 -3.56 -8.67 8.24
C ASN A 302 -2.15 -9.21 8.56
N THR A 303 -1.91 -10.51 8.39
CA THR A 303 -0.70 -11.27 8.70
C THR A 303 -0.44 -12.25 7.57
N MET A 304 0.79 -12.22 7.06
CA MET A 304 1.26 -13.15 6.04
C MET A 304 1.39 -14.56 6.61
N ASP A 305 0.90 -15.56 5.88
CA ASP A 305 1.11 -16.96 6.27
C ASP A 305 2.60 -17.33 6.26
N ILE A 306 2.97 -18.27 7.15
CA ILE A 306 4.38 -18.62 7.37
C ILE A 306 5.01 -19.24 6.12
N THR A 307 4.26 -20.00 5.31
CA THR A 307 4.79 -20.53 4.04
C THR A 307 5.25 -19.40 3.13
N ARG A 308 4.40 -18.37 2.94
CA ARG A 308 4.74 -17.23 2.08
C ARG A 308 5.86 -16.38 2.66
N LEU A 309 5.82 -16.08 3.96
CA LEU A 309 6.86 -15.32 4.64
C LEU A 309 8.23 -15.99 4.48
N GLU A 310 8.30 -17.29 4.80
CA GLU A 310 9.54 -18.07 4.66
C GLU A 310 10.01 -18.15 3.20
N LYS A 311 9.10 -18.33 2.24
CA LYS A 311 9.46 -18.34 0.82
C LYS A 311 10.09 -17.00 0.39
N ASN A 312 9.57 -15.87 0.85
CA ASN A 312 10.14 -14.56 0.56
C ASN A 312 11.51 -14.37 1.21
N MET A 313 11.66 -14.76 2.49
CA MET A 313 12.95 -14.68 3.18
C MET A 313 14.00 -15.59 2.52
N GLN A 314 13.63 -16.80 2.11
CA GLN A 314 14.53 -17.74 1.43
C GLN A 314 15.08 -17.19 0.11
N ALA A 315 14.28 -16.41 -0.63
CA ALA A 315 14.72 -15.80 -1.87
C ALA A 315 15.83 -14.75 -1.68
N VAL A 316 15.94 -14.18 -0.47
CA VAL A 316 16.89 -13.09 -0.18
C VAL A 316 18.00 -13.47 0.80
N GLU A 317 17.81 -14.53 1.58
CA GLU A 317 18.75 -15.03 2.61
C GLU A 317 20.22 -15.07 2.14
N PRO A 318 20.57 -15.51 0.91
CA PRO A 318 21.97 -15.53 0.46
C PRO A 318 22.66 -14.16 0.37
N TYR A 319 21.89 -13.07 0.38
CA TYR A 319 22.36 -11.71 0.10
C TYR A 319 22.37 -10.80 1.32
N VAL A 320 21.67 -11.18 2.39
CA VAL A 320 21.43 -10.32 3.56
C VAL A 320 22.14 -10.84 4.79
N GLN A 321 22.43 -9.92 5.73
CA GLN A 321 23.01 -10.28 7.01
C GLN A 321 21.95 -10.50 8.10
N ARG A 322 20.75 -9.93 7.94
CA ARG A 322 19.66 -9.98 8.91
C ARG A 322 18.30 -9.80 8.25
N HIS A 323 17.27 -10.32 8.90
CA HIS A 323 15.86 -10.07 8.62
C HIS A 323 15.22 -9.33 9.80
N ILE A 324 14.73 -8.10 9.63
CA ILE A 324 14.05 -7.32 10.68
C ILE A 324 12.66 -6.92 10.18
N SER A 325 11.63 -7.58 10.68
CA SER A 325 10.30 -7.47 10.09
C SER A 325 9.50 -6.28 10.61
N PHE A 326 8.85 -5.55 9.70
CA PHE A 326 7.65 -4.77 10.01
C PHE A 326 6.43 -5.70 9.91
N SER A 327 5.74 -6.01 11.01
CA SER A 327 5.98 -5.54 12.38
C SER A 327 5.52 -6.53 13.45
N ALA A 328 5.89 -6.27 14.71
CA ALA A 328 5.42 -7.03 15.86
C ALA A 328 3.87 -7.08 15.92
N HIS A 329 3.19 -6.07 15.38
CA HIS A 329 1.73 -5.96 15.36
C HIS A 329 1.02 -7.05 14.56
N SER A 330 1.71 -7.65 13.58
CA SER A 330 1.15 -8.69 12.72
C SER A 330 1.56 -10.10 13.12
N LEU A 331 2.64 -10.28 13.87
CA LEU A 331 3.14 -11.63 14.17
C LEU A 331 3.24 -11.94 15.66
N MET A 332 3.46 -10.94 16.52
CA MET A 332 3.68 -11.20 17.93
C MET A 332 2.34 -11.33 18.68
N PRO A 333 2.22 -12.27 19.62
CA PRO A 333 0.99 -12.45 20.38
C PRO A 333 0.62 -11.20 21.18
N MET A 334 -0.58 -10.69 20.93
CA MET A 334 -1.16 -9.56 21.66
C MET A 334 -2.69 -9.67 21.67
N SER A 335 -3.31 -9.46 22.83
CA SER A 335 -4.78 -9.49 22.97
C SER A 335 -5.42 -8.33 22.21
N GLU A 336 -6.59 -8.58 21.61
CA GLU A 336 -7.44 -7.57 20.96
C GLU A 336 -8.00 -6.52 21.93
N ASP A 337 -7.87 -6.74 23.24
CA ASP A 337 -8.12 -5.72 24.25
C ASP A 337 -7.15 -4.52 24.13
N PHE A 338 -6.03 -4.69 23.43
CA PHE A 338 -5.02 -3.65 23.23
C PHE A 338 -5.02 -3.18 21.78
N LEU A 339 -4.69 -1.90 21.58
CA LEU A 339 -4.47 -1.33 20.26
C LEU A 339 -3.49 -2.19 19.44
N ALA A 340 -3.76 -2.35 18.15
CA ALA A 340 -3.01 -3.20 17.23
C ALA A 340 -2.86 -4.68 17.63
N GLY A 341 -3.55 -5.14 18.68
CA GLY A 341 -3.67 -6.56 19.01
C GLY A 341 -4.60 -7.28 18.04
N GLN A 342 -4.28 -8.54 17.73
CA GLN A 342 -5.05 -9.35 16.79
C GLN A 342 -5.23 -10.77 17.34
N ALA A 343 -6.45 -11.30 17.25
CA ALA A 343 -6.81 -12.62 17.78
C ALA A 343 -5.89 -13.75 17.30
N ASN A 344 -5.47 -13.69 16.02
CA ASN A 344 -4.79 -14.78 15.36
C ASN A 344 -3.26 -14.72 15.50
N ASN A 345 -2.68 -13.64 16.04
CA ASN A 345 -1.22 -13.50 16.14
C ASN A 345 -0.57 -14.64 16.95
N GLU A 346 -1.27 -15.18 17.97
CA GLU A 346 -0.77 -16.34 18.70
C GLU A 346 -0.58 -17.54 17.75
N ALA A 347 -1.54 -17.82 16.86
CA ALA A 347 -1.42 -18.92 15.91
C ALA A 347 -0.26 -18.71 14.92
N TYR A 348 -0.07 -17.49 14.41
CA TYR A 348 1.05 -17.15 13.53
C TYR A 348 2.41 -17.23 14.23
N TYR A 349 2.52 -16.73 15.46
CA TYR A 349 3.73 -16.85 16.28
C TYR A 349 4.11 -18.30 16.55
N GLN A 350 3.14 -19.13 16.95
CA GLN A 350 3.37 -20.56 17.17
C GLN A 350 3.73 -21.28 15.87
N ALA A 351 3.09 -20.92 14.76
CA ALA A 351 3.44 -21.47 13.45
C ALA A 351 4.87 -21.11 13.04
N TYR A 352 5.29 -19.87 13.25
CA TYR A 352 6.65 -19.41 12.98
C TYR A 352 7.67 -20.16 13.84
N THR A 353 7.53 -20.11 15.18
CA THR A 353 8.48 -20.71 16.11
C THR A 353 8.57 -22.23 15.99
N GLU A 354 7.46 -22.93 15.74
CA GLU A 354 7.46 -24.36 15.46
C GLU A 354 8.21 -24.67 14.15
N SER A 355 7.96 -23.89 13.08
CA SER A 355 8.64 -24.07 11.78
C SER A 355 10.14 -23.89 11.90
N GLN A 356 10.59 -22.87 12.64
CA GLN A 356 12.00 -22.62 12.94
C GLN A 356 12.62 -23.76 13.76
N ARG A 357 11.88 -24.28 14.75
CA ARG A 357 12.34 -25.39 15.61
C ARG A 357 12.55 -26.69 14.84
N ILE A 358 11.68 -27.00 13.87
CA ILE A 358 11.75 -28.26 13.10
C ILE A 358 12.50 -28.12 11.77
N GLY A 359 12.77 -26.90 11.30
CA GLY A 359 13.52 -26.61 10.08
C GLY A 359 12.70 -26.67 8.78
N TYR A 360 11.37 -26.72 8.85
CA TYR A 360 10.47 -26.66 7.70
C TYR A 360 9.07 -26.18 8.12
N VAL A 361 8.25 -25.73 7.18
CA VAL A 361 6.86 -25.33 7.46
C VAL A 361 5.94 -26.57 7.41
N PRO A 362 5.28 -26.97 8.52
CA PRO A 362 4.38 -28.13 8.54
C PRO A 362 3.21 -28.05 7.57
N THR A 363 2.94 -29.16 6.88
CA THR A 363 1.66 -29.39 6.20
C THR A 363 0.65 -29.99 7.17
N LYS A 364 -0.44 -29.26 7.44
CA LYS A 364 -1.54 -29.69 8.31
C LYS A 364 -2.85 -29.77 7.53
N LEU A 365 -3.73 -30.67 7.95
CA LEU A 365 -5.08 -30.75 7.39
C LEU A 365 -5.92 -29.59 7.93
N VAL A 366 -6.44 -28.76 7.04
CA VAL A 366 -7.44 -27.73 7.38
C VAL A 366 -8.82 -28.23 7.00
N GLN A 367 -9.79 -28.09 7.91
CA GLN A 367 -11.14 -28.57 7.70
C GLN A 367 -11.84 -27.76 6.59
N LYS A 368 -12.62 -28.45 5.77
CA LYS A 368 -13.42 -27.79 4.72
C LYS A 368 -14.50 -26.93 5.38
N PRO A 369 -14.62 -25.64 5.03
CA PRO A 369 -15.61 -24.76 5.62
C PRO A 369 -17.03 -25.22 5.29
N LYS A 370 -17.96 -24.99 6.22
CA LYS A 370 -19.39 -25.14 5.94
C LYS A 370 -19.91 -23.83 5.36
N VAL A 371 -20.41 -23.88 4.13
CA VAL A 371 -20.82 -22.69 3.38
C VAL A 371 -22.26 -22.85 2.89
N THR A 372 -23.06 -21.82 3.08
CA THR A 372 -24.30 -21.59 2.32
C THR A 372 -24.12 -20.30 1.51
N TYR A 373 -24.98 -20.08 0.53
CA TYR A 373 -24.94 -18.84 -0.24
C TYR A 373 -26.34 -18.40 -0.63
N ASP A 374 -26.48 -17.09 -0.80
CA ASP A 374 -27.69 -16.42 -1.23
C ASP A 374 -27.36 -15.51 -2.42
N VAL A 375 -28.19 -15.60 -3.46
CA VAL A 375 -28.13 -14.68 -4.60
C VAL A 375 -29.00 -13.49 -4.24
N GLN A 376 -28.39 -12.46 -3.64
CA GLN A 376 -29.10 -11.27 -3.14
C GLN A 376 -29.74 -10.47 -4.27
N ASN A 377 -29.08 -10.42 -5.44
CA ASN A 377 -29.62 -9.90 -6.70
C ASN A 377 -28.85 -10.52 -7.88
N GLN A 378 -29.14 -10.07 -9.12
CA GLN A 378 -28.54 -10.63 -10.34
C GLN A 378 -27.01 -10.51 -10.44
N ASN A 379 -26.36 -9.71 -9.58
CA ASN A 379 -24.93 -9.40 -9.62
C ASN A 379 -24.18 -9.61 -8.29
N ASN A 380 -24.91 -9.90 -7.21
CA ASN A 380 -24.37 -10.04 -5.86
C ASN A 380 -24.62 -11.45 -5.33
N ILE A 381 -23.53 -12.15 -5.02
CA ILE A 381 -23.58 -13.46 -4.40
C ILE A 381 -22.97 -13.33 -3.02
N GLU A 382 -23.76 -13.65 -2.02
CA GLU A 382 -23.37 -13.61 -0.63
C GLU A 382 -23.15 -15.03 -0.13
N PHE A 383 -21.98 -15.32 0.44
CA PHE A 383 -21.64 -16.61 1.02
C PHE A 383 -21.58 -16.46 2.53
N HIS A 384 -22.32 -17.31 3.22
CA HIS A 384 -22.29 -17.43 4.67
C HIS A 384 -21.44 -18.63 5.06
N VAL A 385 -20.31 -18.37 5.70
CA VAL A 385 -19.32 -19.36 6.10
C VAL A 385 -19.45 -19.60 7.60
N THR A 386 -19.67 -20.84 8.02
CA THR A 386 -19.58 -21.23 9.44
C THR A 386 -18.19 -21.79 9.72
N ARG A 387 -17.56 -21.28 10.78
CA ARG A 387 -16.28 -21.77 11.30
C ARG A 387 -16.41 -23.22 11.76
N VAL A 388 -15.42 -24.05 11.43
CA VAL A 388 -15.45 -25.49 11.75
C VAL A 388 -14.21 -25.98 12.49
N GLY A 389 -13.19 -25.13 12.65
CA GLY A 389 -12.00 -25.44 13.45
C GLY A 389 -11.16 -24.21 13.79
N ASP A 390 -9.86 -24.44 13.90
CA ASP A 390 -8.86 -23.44 14.29
C ASP A 390 -8.21 -22.71 13.10
N GLU A 391 -8.91 -22.67 11.95
CA GLU A 391 -8.48 -21.86 10.81
C GLU A 391 -8.27 -20.39 11.21
N THR A 392 -7.29 -19.74 10.60
CA THR A 392 -6.98 -18.31 10.83
C THR A 392 -7.65 -17.40 9.81
N GLY A 393 -8.19 -17.97 8.73
CA GLY A 393 -8.96 -17.19 7.77
C GLY A 393 -9.55 -18.03 6.64
N TYR A 394 -10.19 -17.33 5.71
CA TYR A 394 -10.76 -17.92 4.50
C TYR A 394 -10.48 -17.08 3.28
N VAL A 395 -10.59 -17.72 2.13
CA VAL A 395 -10.32 -17.12 0.84
C VAL A 395 -11.35 -17.58 -0.18
N LEU A 396 -11.91 -16.62 -0.92
CA LEU A 396 -12.87 -16.84 -1.98
C LEU A 396 -12.19 -16.63 -3.33
N TYR A 397 -12.29 -17.63 -4.20
CA TYR A 397 -11.94 -17.54 -5.61
C TYR A 397 -13.17 -17.68 -6.48
N ARG A 398 -13.11 -17.04 -7.64
CA ARG A 398 -14.08 -17.18 -8.72
C ARG A 398 -13.36 -17.55 -10.00
N THR A 399 -13.90 -18.52 -10.73
CA THR A 399 -13.45 -18.88 -12.06
C THR A 399 -14.51 -18.46 -13.07
N ILE A 400 -14.14 -17.61 -14.03
CA ILE A 400 -14.98 -17.20 -15.16
C ILE A 400 -14.19 -17.45 -16.45
N ALA A 401 -14.81 -18.10 -17.44
CA ALA A 401 -14.17 -18.41 -18.73
C ALA A 401 -12.81 -19.11 -18.59
N GLY A 402 -12.69 -20.02 -17.60
CA GLY A 402 -11.47 -20.77 -17.31
C GLY A 402 -10.39 -19.99 -16.55
N LYS A 403 -10.58 -18.70 -16.27
CA LYS A 403 -9.63 -17.90 -15.48
C LYS A 403 -10.07 -17.79 -14.04
N ARG A 404 -9.18 -18.18 -13.13
CA ARG A 404 -9.38 -18.18 -11.68
C ARG A 404 -8.85 -16.89 -11.06
N ILE A 405 -9.66 -16.24 -10.25
CA ILE A 405 -9.42 -14.90 -9.70
C ILE A 405 -9.65 -14.96 -8.19
N LYS A 406 -8.74 -14.41 -7.37
CA LYS A 406 -8.98 -14.22 -5.93
C LYS A 406 -9.92 -13.04 -5.76
N ILE A 407 -11.06 -13.24 -5.10
CA ILE A 407 -12.06 -12.19 -4.87
C ILE A 407 -11.78 -11.51 -3.53
N LYS A 408 -11.59 -12.30 -2.48
CA LYS A 408 -11.40 -11.77 -1.13
C LYS A 408 -10.66 -12.78 -0.24
N GLU A 409 -9.85 -12.25 0.65
CA GLU A 409 -9.31 -12.97 1.82
C GLU A 409 -9.85 -12.30 3.08
N LEU A 410 -10.04 -13.06 4.14
CA LEU A 410 -10.58 -12.54 5.40
C LEU A 410 -10.02 -13.32 6.58
N ASN A 411 -9.72 -12.61 7.66
CA ASN A 411 -9.35 -13.19 8.94
C ASN A 411 -10.53 -13.83 9.67
N ALA A 412 -10.29 -15.01 10.23
CA ALA A 412 -11.23 -15.64 11.14
C ALA A 412 -11.09 -15.02 12.53
N GLU A 413 -11.99 -14.13 12.91
CA GLU A 413 -12.02 -13.57 14.27
C GLU A 413 -12.35 -14.65 15.30
N LYS A 414 -11.75 -14.57 16.50
CA LYS A 414 -11.83 -15.64 17.51
C LYS A 414 -13.25 -15.89 18.00
N GLU A 415 -14.03 -14.83 18.17
CA GLU A 415 -15.40 -14.90 18.69
C GLU A 415 -16.45 -15.08 17.59
N GLN A 416 -16.07 -14.87 16.33
CA GLN A 416 -16.97 -14.97 15.19
C GLN A 416 -17.08 -16.42 14.70
N THR A 417 -18.28 -16.98 14.80
CA THR A 417 -18.57 -18.34 14.31
C THR A 417 -19.09 -18.34 12.86
N THR A 418 -19.51 -17.19 12.35
CA THR A 418 -20.08 -17.05 11.01
C THR A 418 -19.57 -15.81 10.30
N PHE A 419 -19.10 -15.96 9.06
CA PHE A 419 -18.53 -14.90 8.23
C PHE A 419 -19.31 -14.75 6.94
N THR A 420 -19.29 -13.55 6.36
CA THR A 420 -19.94 -13.28 5.09
C THR A 420 -18.93 -12.83 4.04
N PHE A 421 -18.93 -13.50 2.89
CA PHE A 421 -18.24 -13.04 1.68
C PHE A 421 -19.27 -12.54 0.68
N THR A 422 -19.11 -11.33 0.19
CA THR A 422 -19.95 -10.82 -0.90
C THR A 422 -19.08 -10.67 -2.13
N ASP A 423 -19.45 -11.35 -3.22
CA ASP A 423 -18.97 -11.03 -4.55
C ASP A 423 -20.02 -10.18 -5.26
N ASN A 424 -19.71 -8.91 -5.48
CA ASN A 424 -20.57 -7.94 -6.15
C ASN A 424 -20.13 -7.61 -7.59
N GLN A 425 -19.14 -8.36 -8.10
CA GLN A 425 -18.52 -8.11 -9.40
C GLN A 425 -18.91 -9.17 -10.42
N VAL A 426 -20.01 -9.89 -10.20
CA VAL A 426 -20.39 -10.99 -11.10
C VAL A 426 -21.11 -10.41 -12.30
N LEU A 427 -20.69 -10.85 -13.49
CA LEU A 427 -21.33 -10.48 -14.73
C LEU A 427 -22.63 -11.27 -14.90
N PRO A 428 -23.75 -10.62 -15.28
CA PRO A 428 -24.90 -11.31 -15.82
C PRO A 428 -24.49 -12.30 -16.93
N HIS A 429 -25.22 -13.41 -17.07
CA HIS A 429 -24.95 -14.45 -18.10
C HIS A 429 -23.63 -15.24 -17.94
N ALA A 430 -22.80 -14.92 -16.95
CA ALA A 430 -21.58 -15.68 -16.73
C ALA A 430 -21.88 -17.03 -16.05
N ASN A 431 -21.31 -18.09 -16.61
CA ASN A 431 -21.11 -19.33 -15.87
C ASN A 431 -19.89 -19.15 -14.98
N VAL A 432 -20.13 -19.14 -13.68
CA VAL A 432 -19.09 -18.90 -12.68
C VAL A 432 -18.96 -20.09 -11.75
N ARG A 433 -17.72 -20.44 -11.43
CA ARG A 433 -17.41 -21.43 -10.40
C ARG A 433 -16.73 -20.74 -9.24
N TYR A 434 -17.30 -20.86 -8.06
CA TYR A 434 -16.66 -20.38 -6.83
C TYR A 434 -15.90 -21.49 -6.14
N GLU A 435 -14.81 -21.10 -5.48
CA GLU A 435 -14.05 -21.95 -4.58
C GLU A 435 -13.77 -21.18 -3.30
N LEU A 436 -14.33 -21.65 -2.19
CA LEU A 436 -14.10 -21.09 -0.86
C LEU A 436 -13.29 -22.10 -0.04
N MET A 437 -12.14 -21.65 0.48
CA MET A 437 -11.25 -22.48 1.30
C MET A 437 -10.98 -21.80 2.64
N ALA A 438 -10.83 -22.59 3.68
CA ALA A 438 -10.22 -22.15 4.94
C ALA A 438 -8.69 -22.30 4.84
N PHE A 439 -7.95 -21.48 5.59
CA PHE A 439 -6.51 -21.63 5.74
C PHE A 439 -6.07 -21.47 7.20
N ASP A 440 -4.92 -22.04 7.54
CA ASP A 440 -4.27 -21.89 8.85
C ASP A 440 -3.08 -20.91 8.80
N ALA A 441 -2.50 -20.64 9.97
CA ALA A 441 -1.34 -19.75 10.11
C ALA A 441 -0.10 -20.19 9.30
N TYR A 442 0.04 -21.49 9.03
CA TYR A 442 1.13 -22.01 8.21
C TYR A 442 0.91 -21.71 6.72
N GLY A 443 -0.32 -21.44 6.29
CA GLY A 443 -0.70 -21.29 4.89
C GLY A 443 -1.27 -22.56 4.26
N ASN A 444 -1.55 -23.60 5.07
CA ASN A 444 -2.23 -24.79 4.59
C ASN A 444 -3.67 -24.45 4.20
N ARG A 445 -4.20 -25.10 3.17
CA ARG A 445 -5.55 -24.84 2.65
C ARG A 445 -6.42 -26.07 2.75
N SER A 446 -7.69 -25.87 3.07
CA SER A 446 -8.69 -26.94 3.06
C SER A 446 -8.99 -27.40 1.62
N LEU A 447 -9.66 -28.54 1.48
CA LEU A 447 -10.42 -28.80 0.25
C LEU A 447 -11.46 -27.69 0.06
N PRO A 448 -11.71 -27.22 -1.18
CA PRO A 448 -12.65 -26.14 -1.41
C PRO A 448 -14.10 -26.59 -1.20
N TYR A 449 -14.91 -25.70 -0.65
CA TYR A 449 -16.32 -25.62 -1.02
C TYR A 449 -16.41 -25.10 -2.45
N THR A 450 -17.17 -25.78 -3.30
CA THR A 450 -17.34 -25.42 -4.70
C THR A 450 -18.82 -25.26 -5.01
N CYS A 451 -19.19 -24.17 -5.68
CA CYS A 451 -20.51 -24.04 -6.28
C CYS A 451 -20.38 -23.48 -7.69
N GLU A 452 -21.16 -24.03 -8.61
CA GLU A 452 -21.30 -23.50 -9.96
C GLU A 452 -22.61 -22.78 -10.06
N LEU A 453 -22.58 -21.56 -10.58
CA LEU A 453 -23.73 -20.69 -10.69
C LEU A 453 -23.83 -20.21 -12.13
N SER A 454 -25.02 -20.39 -12.70
CA SER A 454 -25.43 -19.70 -13.92
C SER A 454 -26.35 -18.57 -13.49
N LEU A 455 -25.86 -17.34 -13.56
CA LEU A 455 -26.67 -16.19 -13.17
C LEU A 455 -27.74 -15.91 -14.25
N PRO A 456 -29.00 -15.66 -13.85
CA PRO A 456 -30.09 -15.45 -14.79
C PRO A 456 -29.84 -14.21 -15.65
N ALA A 457 -30.43 -14.22 -16.85
CA ALA A 457 -30.41 -13.08 -17.74
C ALA A 457 -31.00 -11.84 -17.06
N THR A 458 -30.38 -10.68 -17.27
CA THR A 458 -31.02 -9.41 -16.88
C THR A 458 -32.26 -9.19 -17.75
N ILE A 459 -33.20 -8.36 -17.27
CA ILE A 459 -34.24 -7.74 -18.12
C ILE A 459 -33.62 -6.74 -19.13
N ALA A 460 -32.29 -6.67 -19.28
CA ALA A 460 -31.58 -5.71 -20.12
C ALA A 460 -30.86 -6.30 -21.34
N ASP A 461 -31.05 -7.58 -21.67
CA ASP A 461 -30.52 -8.21 -22.91
C ASP A 461 -31.38 -7.90 -24.16
N GLY A 462 -31.78 -6.63 -24.28
CA GLY A 462 -32.52 -6.10 -25.42
C GLY A 462 -31.65 -5.46 -26.49
N ILE A 463 -30.33 -5.71 -26.52
CA ILE A 463 -29.47 -5.19 -27.60
C ILE A 463 -28.77 -6.36 -28.29
N SER A 464 -29.31 -6.68 -29.45
CA SER A 464 -28.71 -7.55 -30.46
C SER A 464 -27.30 -7.07 -30.83
N ASP A 465 -26.34 -7.98 -30.65
CA ASP A 465 -25.15 -8.24 -31.46
C ASP A 465 -24.74 -7.11 -32.44
N PHE A 466 -23.78 -6.26 -32.03
CA PHE A 466 -23.02 -5.40 -32.93
C PHE A 466 -21.55 -5.76 -32.88
N SER A 467 -21.18 -6.87 -33.52
CA SER A 467 -19.79 -7.18 -33.82
C SER A 467 -19.23 -6.18 -34.85
N LYS A 468 -18.53 -5.14 -34.42
CA LYS A 468 -17.57 -4.41 -35.28
C LYS A 468 -16.24 -4.20 -34.58
N LYS A 469 -15.23 -4.94 -35.04
CA LYS A 469 -13.82 -4.67 -34.76
C LYS A 469 -13.49 -3.22 -35.10
N ILE A 470 -12.96 -2.47 -34.14
CA ILE A 470 -12.30 -1.18 -34.39
C ILE A 470 -10.87 -1.25 -33.85
N THR A 471 -9.95 -0.88 -34.73
CA THR A 471 -8.50 -0.88 -34.56
C THR A 471 -8.05 0.27 -33.65
N LYS A 472 -7.00 0.04 -32.87
CA LYS A 472 -6.21 1.00 -32.05
C LYS A 472 -6.39 2.47 -32.45
N VAL A 473 -6.91 3.30 -31.54
CA VAL A 473 -6.94 4.76 -31.72
C VAL A 473 -5.72 5.40 -31.05
N ASN A 474 -5.19 6.39 -31.77
CA ASN A 474 -3.83 6.90 -31.78
C ASN A 474 -3.55 7.97 -30.70
N ALA A 475 -2.38 7.90 -30.05
CA ALA A 475 -1.78 8.94 -29.22
C ALA A 475 -1.36 10.22 -30.01
N GLN A 476 -1.88 10.42 -31.21
CA GLN A 476 -1.45 11.46 -32.16
C GLN A 476 -2.37 12.70 -32.14
N ALA A 477 -3.54 12.63 -31.48
CA ALA A 477 -4.46 13.77 -31.36
C ALA A 477 -3.97 14.83 -30.34
N LEU A 478 -3.26 14.41 -29.30
CA LEU A 478 -2.75 15.28 -28.22
C LEU A 478 -1.51 16.11 -28.61
N SER A 479 -0.91 15.87 -29.79
CA SER A 479 0.28 16.61 -30.26
C SER A 479 -0.01 17.68 -31.32
N THR A 480 -1.28 18.06 -31.53
CA THR A 480 -1.71 18.87 -32.68
C THR A 480 -1.66 20.39 -32.48
N GLY A 481 -1.36 20.88 -31.26
CA GLY A 481 -1.30 22.33 -30.97
C GLY A 481 -2.64 23.05 -31.10
N LEU A 482 -3.75 22.31 -31.14
CA LEU A 482 -5.11 22.87 -31.14
C LEU A 482 -5.53 23.30 -29.72
N PRO A 483 -6.38 24.33 -29.58
CA PRO A 483 -6.89 24.73 -28.27
C PRO A 483 -7.75 23.61 -27.69
N VAL A 484 -7.29 23.02 -26.58
CA VAL A 484 -7.98 21.95 -25.85
C VAL A 484 -8.80 22.57 -24.71
N GLN A 485 -10.09 22.25 -24.60
CA GLN A 485 -10.81 22.47 -23.36
C GLN A 485 -10.55 21.27 -22.45
N THR A 486 -9.76 21.49 -21.40
CA THR A 486 -9.50 20.51 -20.34
C THR A 486 -10.32 20.88 -19.12
N LEU A 487 -11.18 19.97 -18.71
CA LEU A 487 -11.93 20.05 -17.47
C LEU A 487 -11.37 18.98 -16.54
N THR A 488 -10.58 19.42 -15.56
CA THR A 488 -10.10 18.54 -14.49
C THR A 488 -11.10 18.65 -13.35
N PHE A 489 -11.72 17.53 -12.97
CA PHE A 489 -12.55 17.46 -11.78
C PHE A 489 -11.57 17.46 -10.58
N ALA A 490 -11.32 18.66 -10.02
CA ALA A 490 -10.22 18.93 -9.09
C ALA A 490 -10.16 17.93 -7.93
N GLU A 491 -9.01 17.27 -7.70
CA GLU A 491 -8.53 16.45 -6.54
C GLU A 491 -9.55 15.65 -5.67
N GLN A 492 -10.84 15.60 -6.02
CA GLN A 492 -11.96 15.24 -5.18
C GLN A 492 -13.08 14.65 -6.06
N SER A 493 -13.01 13.33 -6.20
CA SER A 493 -14.02 12.40 -6.70
C SER A 493 -15.49 12.88 -6.70
N GLU A 494 -15.96 13.32 -7.86
CA GLU A 494 -17.40 13.45 -8.14
C GLU A 494 -17.95 12.12 -8.64
N GLY A 495 -19.13 11.73 -8.15
CA GLY A 495 -19.72 10.45 -8.51
C GLY A 495 -21.23 10.37 -8.39
N PHE A 496 -21.77 9.31 -8.98
CA PHE A 496 -23.19 8.96 -8.89
C PHE A 496 -23.37 7.88 -7.82
N ALA A 497 -24.42 8.01 -7.02
CA ALA A 497 -24.81 6.99 -6.04
C ALA A 497 -26.31 6.72 -6.15
N TYR A 498 -26.73 5.50 -5.79
CA TYR A 498 -28.15 5.18 -5.62
C TYR A 498 -28.58 5.42 -4.18
N GLU A 499 -29.63 6.21 -3.97
CA GLU A 499 -30.42 6.26 -2.74
C GLU A 499 -31.74 5.52 -2.99
N GLY A 500 -31.79 4.24 -2.62
CA GLY A 500 -32.91 3.37 -2.99
C GLY A 500 -32.98 3.14 -4.50
N ASN A 501 -34.08 3.55 -5.14
CA ASN A 501 -34.28 3.45 -6.60
C ASN A 501 -33.95 4.76 -7.34
N THR A 502 -33.44 5.79 -6.65
CA THR A 502 -33.17 7.10 -7.22
C THR A 502 -31.67 7.33 -7.30
N VAL A 503 -31.18 7.79 -8.45
CA VAL A 503 -29.79 8.17 -8.63
C VAL A 503 -29.59 9.61 -8.16
N VAL A 504 -28.54 9.84 -7.39
CA VAL A 504 -28.15 11.16 -6.89
C VAL A 504 -26.71 11.45 -7.29
N ALA A 505 -26.45 12.64 -7.83
CA ALA A 505 -25.10 13.14 -8.06
C ALA A 505 -24.54 13.71 -6.75
N THR A 506 -23.41 13.18 -6.29
CA THR A 506 -22.82 13.51 -4.97
C THR A 506 -21.35 13.87 -5.10
N ARG A 507 -20.90 14.83 -4.26
CA ARG A 507 -19.48 15.04 -4.00
C ARG A 507 -19.08 14.13 -2.83
N LEU A 508 -18.29 13.09 -3.12
CA LEU A 508 -18.10 11.95 -2.22
C LEU A 508 -17.27 12.26 -0.96
N THR A 509 -16.41 13.29 -0.99
CA THR A 509 -15.60 13.68 0.18
C THR A 509 -16.40 14.38 1.29
N GLU A 510 -17.62 14.86 1.01
CA GLU A 510 -18.40 15.66 1.98
C GLU A 510 -19.87 15.23 2.14
N HIS A 511 -20.37 14.21 1.40
CA HIS A 511 -21.80 13.85 1.34
C HIS A 511 -22.71 15.06 1.06
N ARG A 512 -22.29 15.97 0.18
CA ARG A 512 -23.07 17.16 -0.19
C ARG A 512 -23.64 17.01 -1.61
N PRO A 513 -24.84 17.58 -1.87
CA PRO A 513 -25.38 17.66 -3.22
C PRO A 513 -24.38 18.32 -4.17
N TYR A 514 -24.25 17.79 -5.39
CA TYR A 514 -23.47 18.44 -6.44
C TYR A 514 -23.93 19.89 -6.64
N VAL A 515 -22.97 20.82 -6.74
CA VAL A 515 -23.23 22.24 -7.02
C VAL A 515 -22.73 22.53 -8.43
N PRO A 516 -23.60 22.94 -9.37
CA PRO A 516 -23.19 23.34 -10.71
C PRO A 516 -22.12 24.42 -10.66
N TRP A 517 -21.08 24.29 -11.48
CA TRP A 517 -20.02 25.27 -11.60
C TRP A 517 -20.10 26.05 -12.92
N THR A 518 -19.54 27.25 -12.91
CA THR A 518 -19.55 28.18 -14.04
C THR A 518 -18.18 28.87 -14.16
N GLU A 519 -17.56 28.81 -15.33
CA GLU A 519 -16.30 29.51 -15.62
C GLU A 519 -16.53 30.70 -16.52
N LYS A 520 -16.02 31.87 -16.13
CA LYS A 520 -16.06 33.06 -16.96
C LYS A 520 -14.77 33.17 -17.78
N ARG A 521 -14.88 33.18 -19.11
CA ARG A 521 -13.78 33.45 -20.05
C ARG A 521 -13.88 34.90 -20.57
N GLU A 522 -12.88 35.33 -21.33
CA GLU A 522 -12.82 36.71 -21.85
C GLU A 522 -14.03 37.08 -22.73
N ASP A 523 -14.57 36.12 -23.50
CA ASP A 523 -15.61 36.35 -24.50
C ASP A 523 -16.89 35.49 -24.34
N TYR A 524 -16.92 34.53 -23.41
CA TYR A 524 -18.11 33.71 -23.10
C TYR A 524 -18.02 33.06 -21.71
N THR A 525 -19.00 32.24 -21.35
CA THR A 525 -19.07 31.53 -20.07
C THR A 525 -19.34 30.04 -20.33
N VAL A 526 -18.58 29.19 -19.65
CA VAL A 526 -18.76 27.73 -19.67
C VAL A 526 -19.60 27.31 -18.47
N GLN A 527 -20.59 26.45 -18.68
CA GLN A 527 -21.46 25.95 -17.61
C GLN A 527 -21.54 24.43 -17.64
N GLU A 528 -21.44 23.83 -16.46
CA GLU A 528 -21.58 22.39 -16.26
C GLU A 528 -22.88 22.08 -15.49
N GLN A 529 -23.57 21.03 -15.91
CA GLN A 529 -24.72 20.48 -15.20
C GLN A 529 -24.66 18.96 -15.20
N ILE A 530 -24.80 18.38 -14.01
CA ILE A 530 -24.97 16.94 -13.83
C ILE A 530 -26.43 16.67 -13.42
N TYR A 531 -27.10 15.78 -14.14
CA TYR A 531 -28.47 15.36 -13.81
C TYR A 531 -28.73 13.92 -14.27
N THR A 532 -29.86 13.35 -13.88
CA THR A 532 -30.30 12.03 -14.31
C THR A 532 -31.63 12.13 -15.01
N ASP A 533 -31.85 11.35 -16.06
CA ASP A 533 -33.13 11.28 -16.74
C ASP A 533 -34.03 10.17 -16.18
N ALA A 534 -35.27 10.12 -16.67
CA ALA A 534 -36.26 9.12 -16.28
C ALA A 534 -35.93 7.70 -16.80
N GLU A 535 -34.97 7.57 -17.70
CA GLU A 535 -34.52 6.32 -18.31
C GLU A 535 -33.28 5.73 -17.61
N GLY A 536 -32.80 6.39 -16.54
CA GLY A 536 -31.68 5.93 -15.72
C GLY A 536 -30.30 6.29 -16.28
N PHE A 537 -30.23 7.26 -17.20
CA PHE A 537 -28.97 7.82 -17.66
C PHE A 537 -28.55 8.95 -16.73
N ALA A 538 -27.27 8.95 -16.37
CA ALA A 538 -26.58 10.14 -15.89
C ALA A 538 -26.15 10.99 -17.09
N HIS A 539 -26.41 12.28 -17.01
CA HIS A 539 -26.04 13.28 -18.00
C HIS A 539 -25.01 14.20 -17.38
N LEU A 540 -23.88 14.35 -18.07
CA LEU A 540 -22.94 15.44 -17.87
C LEU A 540 -23.07 16.38 -19.06
N ARG A 541 -23.73 17.52 -18.83
CA ARG A 541 -23.98 18.53 -19.85
C ARG A 541 -23.03 19.70 -19.69
N LEU A 542 -22.32 20.02 -20.78
CA LEU A 542 -21.37 21.11 -20.88
C LEU A 542 -21.83 22.12 -21.93
N ASP A 543 -22.08 23.36 -21.52
CA ASP A 543 -22.27 24.49 -22.44
C ASP A 543 -20.92 25.18 -22.69
N LEU A 544 -20.40 25.06 -23.91
CA LEU A 544 -19.14 25.65 -24.35
C LEU A 544 -19.24 27.17 -24.54
N GLY A 545 -20.40 27.78 -24.31
CA GLY A 545 -20.69 29.21 -24.40
C GLY A 545 -20.84 29.76 -25.82
N LYS A 546 -20.21 29.13 -26.83
CA LYS A 546 -20.36 29.46 -28.26
C LYS A 546 -20.24 28.22 -29.14
N THR A 547 -20.82 28.29 -30.34
CA THR A 547 -20.68 27.22 -31.34
C THR A 547 -19.25 27.15 -31.88
N GLN A 548 -18.59 26.01 -31.67
CA GLN A 548 -17.22 25.78 -32.11
C GLN A 548 -17.05 24.40 -32.73
N LYS A 549 -15.94 24.18 -33.43
CA LYS A 549 -15.61 22.88 -34.03
C LYS A 549 -15.20 21.93 -32.92
N ILE A 550 -15.75 20.71 -32.92
CA ILE A 550 -15.46 19.66 -31.95
C ILE A 550 -14.90 18.45 -32.70
N GLN A 551 -13.64 18.13 -32.42
CA GLN A 551 -12.84 17.10 -33.07
C GLN A 551 -12.80 15.80 -32.26
N ALA A 552 -12.84 15.90 -30.93
CA ALA A 552 -13.00 14.74 -30.06
C ALA A 552 -13.59 15.15 -28.70
N ILE A 553 -14.22 14.18 -28.04
CA ILE A 553 -14.62 14.28 -26.64
C ILE A 553 -14.03 13.06 -25.93
N GLY A 554 -13.32 13.25 -24.82
CA GLY A 554 -12.69 12.19 -24.04
C GLY A 554 -13.05 12.33 -22.57
N MET A 555 -13.41 11.24 -21.90
CA MET A 555 -13.70 11.27 -20.45
C MET A 555 -12.99 10.12 -19.75
N SER A 556 -12.38 10.40 -18.60
CA SER A 556 -11.62 9.42 -17.85
C SER A 556 -12.28 9.01 -16.53
N PHE A 557 -12.21 7.71 -16.23
CA PHE A 557 -12.69 7.11 -14.98
C PHE A 557 -11.56 6.45 -14.20
N VAL A 558 -11.64 6.44 -12.87
CA VAL A 558 -10.69 5.74 -12.00
C VAL A 558 -11.40 4.61 -11.25
N GLN A 559 -10.77 3.43 -11.18
CA GLN A 559 -11.23 2.30 -10.37
C GLN A 559 -10.29 2.08 -9.17
N ASP A 560 -10.81 2.22 -7.96
CA ASP A 560 -10.12 1.87 -6.71
C ASP A 560 -10.14 0.35 -6.46
N ARG A 561 -9.03 -0.21 -5.94
CA ARG A 561 -8.83 -1.64 -5.62
C ARG A 561 -9.80 -2.16 -4.55
N ASN A 562 -10.31 -1.29 -3.66
CA ASN A 562 -11.17 -1.70 -2.54
C ASN A 562 -12.64 -1.29 -2.72
N ALA A 563 -12.95 -0.49 -3.74
CA ALA A 563 -14.29 0.01 -3.98
C ALA A 563 -15.02 -0.79 -5.07
N SER A 564 -16.33 -0.90 -4.91
CA SER A 564 -17.22 -1.62 -5.84
C SER A 564 -17.60 -0.74 -7.02
N ILE A 565 -16.59 -0.26 -7.76
CA ILE A 565 -16.74 0.66 -8.88
C ILE A 565 -16.80 -0.15 -10.18
N ARG A 566 -17.92 -0.08 -10.92
CA ARG A 566 -17.99 -0.55 -12.31
C ARG A 566 -17.87 0.64 -13.25
N ILE A 567 -16.91 0.61 -14.18
CA ILE A 567 -16.88 1.58 -15.26
C ILE A 567 -18.01 1.32 -16.27
N PRO A 568 -18.55 2.34 -16.96
CA PRO A 568 -19.71 2.17 -17.83
C PRO A 568 -19.40 1.28 -19.04
N ALA A 569 -20.30 0.35 -19.38
CA ALA A 569 -20.14 -0.50 -20.56
C ALA A 569 -20.12 0.31 -21.87
N THR A 570 -20.90 1.41 -21.92
CA THR A 570 -20.93 2.35 -23.04
C THR A 570 -21.17 3.77 -22.53
N ILE A 571 -20.65 4.74 -23.28
CA ILE A 571 -20.90 6.18 -23.07
C ILE A 571 -21.33 6.78 -24.39
N GLN A 572 -22.41 7.55 -24.35
CA GLN A 572 -22.92 8.25 -25.51
C GLN A 572 -22.58 9.73 -25.40
N TYR A 573 -22.07 10.29 -26.49
CA TYR A 573 -21.77 11.70 -26.62
C TYR A 573 -22.77 12.30 -27.60
N GLU A 574 -23.37 13.42 -27.24
CA GLU A 574 -24.20 14.24 -28.09
C GLU A 574 -23.65 15.66 -28.18
N VAL A 575 -23.86 16.30 -29.33
CA VAL A 575 -23.53 17.70 -29.56
C VAL A 575 -24.78 18.41 -30.09
N ASP A 576 -25.22 19.46 -29.40
CA ASP A 576 -26.46 20.20 -29.67
C ASP A 576 -27.70 19.29 -29.82
N GLY A 577 -27.76 18.20 -29.04
CA GLY A 577 -28.86 17.21 -29.07
C GLY A 577 -28.80 16.22 -30.22
N HIS A 578 -27.70 16.19 -30.98
CA HIS A 578 -27.45 15.21 -32.03
C HIS A 578 -26.38 14.21 -31.61
N ALA A 579 -26.60 12.92 -31.90
CA ALA A 579 -25.63 11.87 -31.64
C ALA A 579 -24.28 12.20 -32.28
N TYR A 580 -23.25 12.30 -31.44
CA TYR A 580 -21.89 12.63 -31.84
C TYR A 580 -21.02 11.37 -31.94
N ALA A 581 -20.99 10.56 -30.88
CA ALA A 581 -20.28 9.29 -30.85
C ALA A 581 -20.83 8.38 -29.74
N THR A 582 -20.50 7.09 -29.82
CA THR A 582 -20.65 6.16 -28.70
C THR A 582 -19.29 5.51 -28.48
N ALA A 583 -18.79 5.60 -27.26
CA ALA A 583 -17.60 4.88 -26.83
C ALA A 583 -18.03 3.63 -26.07
N GLU A 584 -17.47 2.49 -26.47
CA GLU A 584 -17.63 1.24 -25.72
C GLU A 584 -16.50 1.11 -24.71
N GLN A 585 -16.76 0.37 -23.63
CA GLN A 585 -15.75 0.02 -22.64
C GLN A 585 -14.54 -0.58 -23.35
N PRO A 586 -13.33 -0.05 -23.13
CA PRO A 586 -12.13 -0.64 -23.71
C PRO A 586 -12.01 -2.10 -23.26
N SER A 587 -11.77 -3.00 -24.22
CA SER A 587 -11.69 -4.45 -23.97
C SER A 587 -10.64 -4.75 -22.89
N MET A 588 -11.06 -5.36 -21.78
CA MET A 588 -10.14 -5.75 -20.70
C MET A 588 -9.09 -6.75 -21.20
N PRO A 589 -7.81 -6.60 -20.81
CA PRO A 589 -7.03 -7.74 -20.38
C PRO A 589 -7.62 -8.24 -19.07
N GLN A 590 -8.30 -9.39 -19.10
CA GLN A 590 -8.62 -10.13 -17.88
C GLN A 590 -7.29 -10.56 -17.23
N ILE A 591 -6.98 -10.00 -16.06
CA ILE A 591 -5.81 -10.37 -15.27
C ILE A 591 -5.94 -11.83 -14.84
N ASP A 592 -5.00 -12.65 -15.31
CA ASP A 592 -4.85 -14.05 -14.93
C ASP A 592 -3.79 -14.12 -13.82
N PHE A 593 -4.25 -14.17 -12.57
CA PHE A 593 -3.37 -14.21 -11.38
C PHE A 593 -2.62 -15.54 -11.23
N THR A 594 -2.75 -16.47 -12.17
CA THR A 594 -2.00 -17.73 -12.21
C THR A 594 -0.78 -17.68 -13.12
N LYS A 595 -0.51 -16.54 -13.78
CA LYS A 595 0.65 -16.34 -14.66
C LYS A 595 1.50 -15.14 -14.20
N PRO A 596 2.83 -15.18 -14.42
CA PRO A 596 3.69 -14.01 -14.23
C PRO A 596 3.22 -12.84 -15.08
N VAL A 597 3.25 -11.64 -14.51
CA VAL A 597 2.84 -10.42 -15.17
C VAL A 597 3.85 -10.09 -16.29
N MET A 598 3.46 -10.32 -17.55
CA MET A 598 4.23 -9.91 -18.74
C MET A 598 3.33 -9.16 -19.72
N GLY A 599 3.81 -8.05 -20.31
CA GLY A 599 3.05 -7.24 -21.28
C GLY A 599 1.84 -6.51 -20.68
N GLU A 600 0.80 -6.26 -21.49
CA GLU A 600 -0.45 -5.50 -21.22
C GLU A 600 -1.27 -5.91 -19.95
N ASN A 601 -0.72 -6.76 -19.09
CA ASN A 601 -1.30 -7.29 -17.86
C ASN A 601 -0.81 -6.59 -16.57
N THR A 602 -0.29 -5.36 -16.65
CA THR A 602 0.25 -4.61 -15.50
C THR A 602 -0.72 -3.49 -15.11
N TYR A 603 -1.33 -3.51 -13.92
CA TYR A 603 -2.35 -2.51 -13.56
C TYR A 603 -1.87 -1.54 -12.46
N GLN A 604 -1.59 -0.30 -12.86
CA GLN A 604 -1.75 0.91 -12.02
C GLN A 604 -3.24 1.21 -11.92
N ALA A 605 -3.68 2.03 -10.93
CA ALA A 605 -5.06 2.55 -10.92
C ALA A 605 -5.44 2.99 -12.33
N GLY A 606 -6.32 2.23 -12.98
CA GLY A 606 -6.51 2.34 -14.41
C GLY A 606 -7.37 3.55 -14.62
N GLU A 607 -6.74 4.57 -15.16
CA GLU A 607 -7.48 5.66 -15.75
C GLU A 607 -8.05 5.18 -17.09
N TYR A 608 -9.38 5.03 -17.13
CA TYR A 608 -10.10 4.53 -18.29
C TYR A 608 -10.63 5.68 -19.11
N TRP A 609 -10.00 5.93 -20.25
CA TRP A 609 -10.46 6.93 -21.19
C TRP A 609 -11.50 6.36 -22.17
N TYR A 610 -12.67 6.98 -22.19
CA TYR A 610 -13.70 6.79 -23.19
C TYR A 610 -13.60 7.95 -24.17
N TRP A 611 -13.32 7.65 -25.44
CA TRP A 611 -13.16 8.66 -26.48
C TRP A 611 -14.26 8.55 -27.53
N GLY A 612 -14.96 9.66 -27.74
CA GLY A 612 -15.85 9.88 -28.88
C GLY A 612 -15.12 10.62 -30.00
N PHE A 613 -14.99 9.98 -31.16
CA PHE A 613 -14.53 10.63 -32.39
C PHE A 613 -15.67 10.64 -33.41
N PRO A 614 -16.04 11.80 -33.96
CA PRO A 614 -17.12 11.88 -34.92
C PRO A 614 -16.60 11.44 -36.30
N ARG A 615 -17.46 10.81 -37.09
CA ARG A 615 -17.10 10.40 -38.47
C ARG A 615 -16.90 11.59 -39.41
N THR A 616 -17.39 12.78 -39.04
CA THR A 616 -17.26 14.05 -39.76
C THR A 616 -17.00 15.17 -38.75
N ALA A 617 -16.40 16.29 -39.17
CA ALA A 617 -16.16 17.42 -38.26
C ALA A 617 -17.50 18.00 -37.77
N ALA A 618 -17.79 17.88 -36.48
CA ALA A 618 -18.99 18.46 -35.88
C ALA A 618 -18.72 19.92 -35.45
N ARG A 619 -19.77 20.74 -35.49
CA ARG A 619 -19.77 22.06 -34.87
C ARG A 619 -20.95 22.12 -33.92
N GLY A 620 -20.72 22.58 -32.69
CA GLY A 620 -21.79 22.77 -31.75
C GLY A 620 -21.38 23.52 -30.51
N ARG A 621 -22.36 23.79 -29.64
CA ARG A 621 -22.18 24.57 -28.41
C ARG A 621 -22.40 23.72 -27.16
N ILE A 622 -23.40 22.86 -27.15
CA ILE A 622 -23.75 22.00 -26.03
C ILE A 622 -23.15 20.62 -26.30
N VAL A 623 -22.39 20.10 -25.34
CA VAL A 623 -21.99 18.70 -25.27
C VAL A 623 -22.81 18.04 -24.17
N ASP A 624 -23.44 16.91 -24.48
CA ASP A 624 -24.15 16.09 -23.48
C ASP A 624 -23.55 14.69 -23.48
N ILE A 625 -23.12 14.23 -22.31
CA ILE A 625 -22.48 12.93 -22.13
C ILE A 625 -23.44 12.06 -21.33
N LYS A 626 -24.01 11.06 -21.98
CA LYS A 626 -24.99 10.14 -21.39
C LYS A 626 -24.30 8.86 -20.98
N ILE A 627 -24.38 8.56 -19.69
CA ILE A 627 -23.80 7.39 -19.05
C ILE A 627 -24.97 6.55 -18.52
N ARG A 628 -25.14 5.34 -19.04
CA ARG A 628 -26.11 4.43 -18.45
C ARG A 628 -25.56 3.90 -17.13
N LEU A 629 -26.26 4.15 -16.03
CA LEU A 629 -25.84 3.68 -14.72
C LEU A 629 -26.39 2.27 -14.48
N GLU A 630 -25.49 1.31 -14.22
CA GLU A 630 -25.89 0.02 -13.65
C GLU A 630 -26.09 0.16 -12.14
N TYR A 631 -26.92 -0.70 -11.53
CA TYR A 631 -27.24 -0.62 -10.10
C TYR A 631 -25.98 -0.76 -9.22
N ASN A 632 -25.90 0.04 -8.14
CA ASN A 632 -24.81 0.07 -7.15
C ASN A 632 -23.42 0.40 -7.71
N VAL A 633 -23.33 1.37 -8.60
CA VAL A 633 -22.06 1.84 -9.15
C VAL A 633 -21.70 3.18 -8.55
N PHE A 634 -20.54 3.26 -7.90
CA PHE A 634 -19.84 4.52 -7.69
C PHE A 634 -19.00 4.79 -8.94
N LEU A 635 -19.28 5.85 -9.69
CA LEU A 635 -18.45 6.27 -10.82
C LEU A 635 -17.53 7.40 -10.37
N PHE A 636 -16.23 7.29 -10.63
CA PHE A 636 -15.27 8.33 -10.32
C PHE A 636 -14.80 8.97 -11.61
N MET A 637 -15.28 10.19 -11.87
CA MET A 637 -14.85 10.98 -13.03
C MET A 637 -13.61 11.78 -12.64
N ARG A 638 -12.57 11.75 -13.48
CA ARG A 638 -11.30 12.44 -13.21
C ARG A 638 -11.05 13.58 -14.17
N GLU A 639 -11.19 13.34 -15.47
CA GLU A 639 -10.97 14.36 -16.50
C GLU A 639 -11.97 14.27 -17.65
N LEU A 640 -12.37 15.42 -18.20
CA LEU A 640 -13.10 15.58 -19.46
C LEU A 640 -12.30 16.48 -20.41
N LEU A 641 -12.04 15.99 -21.60
CA LEU A 641 -11.34 16.68 -22.68
C LEU A 641 -12.29 16.92 -23.85
N VAL A 642 -12.39 18.16 -24.31
CA VAL A 642 -13.08 18.53 -25.56
C VAL A 642 -12.06 19.20 -26.48
N LEU A 643 -11.73 18.54 -27.59
CA LEU A 643 -10.73 18.94 -28.60
C LEU A 643 -11.36 19.61 -29.82
#